data_AF-A0A0S8GWU9-F1
#
_entry.id   AF-A0A0S8GWU9-F1
#
_cell.length_a   1.000
_cell.length_b   1.000
_cell.length_c   1.000
_cell.angle_alpha   90.00
_cell.angle_beta   90.00
_cell.angle_gamma   90.00
#
_symmetry.space_group_name_H-M   'P 1'
#
loop_
_entity.id
_entity.type
_entity.pdbx_description
1 polymer ?
#
loop_
_entity_poly.entity_id
_entity_poly.type
_entity_poly.pdbx_seq_one_letter_code
_entity_poly.pdbx_strand_id
1 'polypeptide(L)'
;MKIFNSIAGRKHPLRTTSYRHHTFHLESLEPRILLSGNDPFSVDISYIYYQDNAGREIDYDFSAGTINAQDEINLPVGAIISTAADDAITGFKWMPADGDIEQELFSGYAAAYIAQPQAGQETDGVLALLPVGTEGSPAADWTMQMTIGPFSGVDQVEYLYEIEVGAGSYDDDIIWPAIIVEWFTGTYEGTYYDHALVLSGYVEDSSTGQEWETDPVILTGYDPAITNIDLRIEVDGGTEISGSYRINNEPWELDAFELSLPSGIMYGFPELYPFIGMFSEAEDEDGYIIEVFVERGFDVDLPGSQPGYVYMVDVEGINLDLMSVQTPWGQVFDLSDYIAGTWEGGPLDFTGDGWQFEAGTDDDGTEWMEVTWEDLTAPQWAALDTGSAEIEVIYDGGDWSGTVDFDQADLPDQIPQINYPSHGMTNVALTPTVSWQKWQNPQPDSGVFVGIEKTQGDHFVETDGLLTAKTESWTVTQDKSLEPDSTYELYVDFINYDYQIIDQTDVFVLSWMESDVSFTTGAGNPGPDLIGYYQDIILPDVMVPSDKGKAIITVANVGDQLAQEKINIHFYASADQTVDADDFLMGSINNKMIKLNPGDDKTFKTKLTVPLDIPAGAYYLLASIDDGNALAERDETNNIIISDGTGQVVWQFGIFADRKNVKLRVQQDDGLVLTFIMKGEGFAKILGDFNFEQLLLVNTTDTTSLTVKTKDVVTLNQIAEELHPPLSTASLNKFIGKKVNLNGNVDFTGSLGQLVVNNIADGVQFNTALPSVRPLAIKANEVGNVLFDLAGPVKSFQANSFSGGRLSADSIGQVKIKKGDLGADIQAENGGITGVTVGGNIFGDIVALEGSINKVVAKKGNIGAADISAQQDIGIIQANNVQEVVISAGADIKKVVAKGYFNGSYILAGYDRSLGGMLGLGSGDVGSVSVTGTFSESYISAGVLPPAPNLTDVLPGVLPPYSGLGYHGNIGKVKLGAIDQFAADDFGLFAAETIKPVKVGKITYTQSDPLLHFMVEDLLG
;
A
#
# COMPACT_ATOMS: atom_id res chain seq x y z
N MET A 1 -43.85 16.57 5.80
CA MET A 1 -43.49 17.46 4.67
C MET A 1 -42.43 16.75 3.86
N LYS A 2 -42.86 16.09 2.77
CA LYS A 2 -42.12 15.48 1.63
C LYS A 2 -40.61 15.27 1.74
N ILE A 3 -40.19 14.04 2.07
CA ILE A 3 -38.84 13.46 1.91
C ILE A 3 -39.06 11.92 1.89
N PHE A 4 -38.69 11.08 0.91
CA PHE A 4 -37.63 11.11 -0.11
C PHE A 4 -38.05 10.54 -1.49
N ASN A 5 -37.49 11.14 -2.55
CA ASN A 5 -37.64 10.78 -3.97
C ASN A 5 -37.25 9.33 -4.30
N SER A 6 -38.02 8.73 -5.21
CA SER A 6 -37.67 7.49 -5.88
C SER A 6 -36.53 7.64 -6.90
N ILE A 7 -35.86 6.51 -7.14
CA ILE A 7 -34.90 6.32 -8.23
C ILE A 7 -35.67 5.90 -9.49
N ALA A 8 -35.81 6.82 -10.45
CA ALA A 8 -36.36 6.55 -11.78
C ALA A 8 -35.24 6.39 -12.84
N GLY A 9 -35.18 5.25 -13.56
CA GLY A 9 -34.38 5.20 -14.81
C GLY A 9 -34.06 3.86 -15.50
N ARG A 10 -35.05 3.10 -16.00
CA ARG A 10 -34.83 1.87 -16.81
C ARG A 10 -33.96 2.07 -18.08
N LYS A 11 -33.15 1.04 -18.43
CA LYS A 11 -33.22 0.29 -19.72
C LYS A 11 -32.20 -0.87 -19.84
N HIS A 12 -32.61 -2.11 -19.52
CA HIS A 12 -32.25 -3.28 -20.32
C HIS A 12 -33.49 -4.19 -20.54
N PRO A 13 -33.66 -4.80 -21.72
CA PRO A 13 -34.88 -5.52 -22.07
C PRO A 13 -34.91 -6.90 -21.39
N LEU A 14 -35.91 -7.12 -20.53
CA LEU A 14 -36.29 -8.42 -19.94
C LEU A 14 -35.20 -9.13 -19.11
N ARG A 15 -34.97 -8.64 -17.89
CA ARG A 15 -34.86 -9.43 -16.66
C ARG A 15 -35.41 -8.58 -15.52
N THR A 16 -36.34 -9.11 -14.75
CA THR A 16 -36.69 -8.58 -13.42
C THR A 16 -35.85 -9.40 -12.46
N THR A 17 -34.73 -8.85 -12.03
CA THR A 17 -33.77 -9.52 -11.15
C THR A 17 -34.05 -9.14 -9.70
N SER A 18 -34.04 -10.14 -8.83
CA SER A 18 -33.87 -10.00 -7.40
C SER A 18 -32.51 -10.57 -7.05
N TYR A 19 -31.67 -9.77 -6.37
CA TYR A 19 -30.42 -10.26 -5.79
C TYR A 19 -30.77 -11.07 -4.53
N ARG A 20 -30.27 -12.31 -4.43
CA ARG A 20 -30.25 -13.00 -3.13
C ARG A 20 -28.91 -12.72 -2.46
N HIS A 21 -28.92 -11.95 -1.38
CA HIS A 21 -27.79 -11.91 -0.46
C HIS A 21 -27.70 -13.29 0.23
N HIS A 22 -26.59 -14.01 0.00
CA HIS A 22 -26.34 -15.31 0.64
C HIS A 22 -25.09 -15.23 1.54
N THR A 23 -25.31 -15.60 2.80
CA THR A 23 -24.45 -15.48 4.00
C THR A 23 -23.18 -16.37 3.94
N PHE A 24 -22.24 -16.32 4.89
CA PHE A 24 -20.94 -17.05 4.86
C PHE A 24 -20.78 -18.12 5.97
N HIS A 25 -19.94 -19.15 5.75
CA HIS A 25 -19.48 -20.09 6.79
C HIS A 25 -17.98 -20.42 6.65
N LEU A 26 -17.18 -20.26 7.70
CA LEU A 26 -15.78 -20.71 7.74
C LEU A 26 -15.68 -22.14 8.32
N GLU A 27 -15.50 -23.16 7.47
CA GLU A 27 -15.14 -24.52 7.91
C GLU A 27 -13.75 -24.99 7.39
N SER A 28 -12.76 -24.90 8.28
CA SER A 28 -11.55 -25.73 8.39
C SER A 28 -10.36 -25.56 7.42
N LEU A 29 -9.17 -25.41 8.06
CA LEU A 29 -7.79 -25.75 7.68
C LEU A 29 -7.08 -25.06 6.51
N GLU A 30 -7.74 -24.27 5.66
CA GLU A 30 -7.13 -23.41 4.61
C GLU A 30 -7.96 -22.12 4.43
N PRO A 31 -7.40 -20.97 3.97
CA PRO A 31 -8.16 -19.74 3.73
C PRO A 31 -9.07 -19.91 2.49
N ARG A 32 -10.26 -20.47 2.74
CA ARG A 32 -11.33 -20.75 1.76
C ARG A 32 -12.53 -19.83 2.04
N ILE A 33 -13.07 -19.17 1.01
CA ILE A 33 -14.38 -18.52 1.09
C ILE A 33 -15.46 -19.51 0.64
N LEU A 34 -16.52 -19.69 1.44
CA LEU A 34 -17.69 -20.56 1.17
C LEU A 34 -18.98 -19.72 1.19
N LEU A 35 -19.88 -19.96 0.23
CA LEU A 35 -21.26 -19.47 0.26
C LEU A 35 -22.06 -20.31 1.29
N SER A 36 -22.91 -19.68 2.11
CA SER A 36 -23.65 -20.34 3.20
C SER A 36 -24.59 -21.44 2.71
N GLY A 37 -24.95 -22.33 3.64
CA GLY A 37 -26.13 -23.19 3.51
C GLY A 37 -26.10 -24.13 2.30
N ASN A 38 -25.34 -25.22 2.38
CA ASN A 38 -25.28 -26.32 1.39
C ASN A 38 -24.76 -25.96 -0.03
N ASP A 39 -24.25 -24.76 -0.30
CA ASP A 39 -23.63 -24.44 -1.61
C ASP A 39 -22.24 -25.09 -1.75
N PRO A 40 -21.96 -25.82 -2.85
CA PRO A 40 -20.65 -26.44 -3.11
C PRO A 40 -19.55 -25.47 -3.59
N PHE A 41 -19.84 -24.20 -3.93
CA PHE A 41 -18.86 -23.28 -4.51
C PHE A 41 -17.90 -22.66 -3.48
N SER A 42 -16.59 -22.62 -3.79
CA SER A 42 -15.56 -21.95 -2.98
C SER A 42 -14.38 -21.46 -3.80
N VAL A 43 -13.66 -20.46 -3.27
CA VAL A 43 -12.44 -19.88 -3.86
C VAL A 43 -11.36 -19.69 -2.77
N ASP A 44 -10.11 -19.97 -3.13
CA ASP A 44 -8.95 -19.72 -2.27
C ASP A 44 -8.35 -18.32 -2.55
N ILE A 45 -7.82 -17.66 -1.51
CA ILE A 45 -7.04 -16.42 -1.65
C ILE A 45 -5.61 -16.67 -1.16
N SER A 46 -4.63 -16.36 -2.00
CA SER A 46 -3.21 -16.64 -1.70
C SER A 46 -2.37 -15.38 -1.50
N TYR A 47 -2.78 -14.23 -2.02
CA TYR A 47 -2.03 -12.97 -1.91
C TYR A 47 -2.97 -11.77 -2.00
N ILE A 48 -2.72 -10.75 -1.18
CA ILE A 48 -3.36 -9.44 -1.25
C ILE A 48 -2.29 -8.37 -1.14
N TYR A 49 -2.38 -7.38 -2.02
CA TYR A 49 -1.63 -6.13 -1.93
C TYR A 49 -2.54 -4.93 -2.14
N TYR A 50 -2.34 -3.89 -1.35
CA TYR A 50 -2.98 -2.59 -1.52
C TYR A 50 -1.96 -1.49 -1.21
N GLN A 51 -1.95 -0.44 -2.00
CA GLN A 51 -1.23 0.78 -1.68
C GLN A 51 -1.95 2.00 -2.23
N ASP A 52 -1.84 3.12 -1.54
CA ASP A 52 -2.34 4.39 -2.04
C ASP A 52 -1.35 5.56 -1.88
N ASN A 53 -1.74 6.73 -2.38
CA ASN A 53 -0.92 7.93 -2.33
C ASN A 53 -0.86 8.61 -0.94
N ALA A 54 -1.70 8.19 0.01
CA ALA A 54 -1.63 8.58 1.41
C ALA A 54 -0.53 7.80 2.17
N GLY A 55 0.14 6.85 1.50
CA GLY A 55 1.22 6.04 2.07
C GLY A 55 0.70 4.85 2.87
N ARG A 56 -0.58 4.52 2.75
CA ARG A 56 -1.17 3.31 3.33
C ARG A 56 -0.74 2.12 2.47
N GLU A 57 -0.32 1.04 3.11
CA GLU A 57 0.15 -0.16 2.40
C GLU A 57 -0.22 -1.43 3.16
N ILE A 58 -0.73 -2.41 2.41
CA ILE A 58 -0.97 -3.79 2.81
C ILE A 58 -0.19 -4.66 1.83
N ASP A 59 0.72 -5.49 2.33
CA ASP A 59 1.41 -6.52 1.53
C ASP A 59 1.39 -7.83 2.31
N TYR A 60 0.57 -8.78 1.85
CA TYR A 60 0.32 -10.02 2.56
C TYR A 60 0.24 -11.25 1.65
N ASP A 61 1.19 -12.17 1.86
CA ASP A 61 1.23 -13.50 1.26
C ASP A 61 0.69 -14.56 2.23
N PHE A 62 -0.50 -15.09 1.93
CA PHE A 62 -1.17 -16.12 2.73
C PHE A 62 -0.46 -17.48 2.67
N SER A 63 0.41 -17.71 1.68
CA SER A 63 1.17 -18.97 1.53
C SER A 63 2.30 -19.13 2.56
N ALA A 64 2.68 -18.05 3.25
CA ALA A 64 3.77 -18.04 4.23
C ALA A 64 3.32 -18.21 5.70
N GLY A 65 2.01 -18.17 5.98
CA GLY A 65 1.44 -18.29 7.32
C GLY A 65 1.23 -19.75 7.78
N THR A 66 1.28 -20.00 9.09
CA THR A 66 0.76 -21.25 9.68
C THR A 66 -0.38 -20.94 10.63
N ILE A 67 -1.53 -21.58 10.42
CA ILE A 67 -2.64 -21.62 11.38
C ILE A 67 -2.21 -22.56 12.51
N ASN A 68 -2.20 -22.08 13.75
CA ASN A 68 -1.80 -22.91 14.88
C ASN A 68 -2.95 -23.82 15.37
N ALA A 69 -2.66 -24.68 16.34
CA ALA A 69 -3.65 -25.64 16.89
C ALA A 69 -4.79 -24.98 17.70
N GLN A 70 -4.85 -23.64 17.73
CA GLN A 70 -5.89 -22.82 18.34
C GLN A 70 -6.68 -22.02 17.27
N ASP A 71 -6.49 -22.33 15.99
CA ASP A 71 -7.12 -21.67 14.84
C ASP A 71 -6.72 -20.19 14.67
N GLU A 72 -5.51 -19.82 15.12
CA GLU A 72 -4.97 -18.45 15.03
C GLU A 72 -4.08 -18.26 13.77
N ILE A 73 -4.26 -17.17 13.03
CA ILE A 73 -3.40 -16.77 11.89
C ILE A 73 -2.13 -16.08 12.42
N ASN A 74 -0.94 -16.66 12.22
CA ASN A 74 0.32 -16.00 12.53
C ASN A 74 0.80 -15.14 11.35
N LEU A 75 1.03 -13.84 11.58
CA LEU A 75 1.69 -12.96 10.62
C LEU A 75 3.10 -13.48 10.32
N PRO A 76 3.47 -13.73 9.04
CA PRO A 76 4.82 -14.16 8.69
C PRO A 76 5.85 -13.06 8.94
N VAL A 77 7.12 -13.46 9.14
CA VAL A 77 8.25 -12.54 9.26
C VAL A 77 8.48 -11.85 7.91
N GLY A 78 7.85 -10.70 7.69
CA GLY A 78 7.95 -9.94 6.44
C GLY A 78 6.70 -9.20 5.99
N ALA A 79 5.53 -9.45 6.60
CA ALA A 79 4.31 -8.71 6.28
C ALA A 79 4.47 -7.21 6.59
N ILE A 80 4.09 -6.35 5.64
CA ILE A 80 4.10 -4.89 5.79
C ILE A 80 2.65 -4.42 5.90
N ILE A 81 2.37 -3.70 6.99
CA ILE A 81 1.15 -2.94 7.20
C ILE A 81 1.59 -1.57 7.68
N SER A 82 1.39 -0.52 6.87
CA SER A 82 1.80 0.85 7.20
C SER A 82 0.65 1.84 7.05
N THR A 83 0.69 2.93 7.83
CA THR A 83 -0.36 3.96 7.91
C THR A 83 0.18 5.34 7.57
N ALA A 84 -0.71 6.30 7.28
CA ALA A 84 -0.34 7.71 7.16
C ALA A 84 0.14 8.27 8.52
N ALA A 85 0.88 9.37 8.48
CA ALA A 85 1.57 9.94 9.66
C ALA A 85 0.64 10.48 10.75
N ASP A 86 -0.66 10.61 10.46
CA ASP A 86 -1.61 11.42 11.23
C ASP A 86 -2.80 10.60 11.78
N ASP A 87 -2.91 9.31 11.44
CA ASP A 87 -4.04 8.46 11.83
C ASP A 87 -3.87 7.92 13.27
N ALA A 88 -4.76 8.35 14.18
CA ALA A 88 -4.70 8.03 15.60
C ALA A 88 -5.18 6.60 15.95
N ILE A 89 -5.66 5.82 14.98
CA ILE A 89 -6.24 4.48 15.21
C ILE A 89 -5.66 3.50 14.18
N THR A 90 -4.84 2.56 14.65
CA THR A 90 -4.20 1.53 13.81
C THR A 90 -4.85 0.17 14.12
N GLY A 91 -5.71 -0.40 13.27
CA GLY A 91 -6.40 -1.65 13.61
C GLY A 91 -6.99 -2.44 12.46
N PHE A 92 -7.04 -3.77 12.61
CA PHE A 92 -7.94 -4.63 11.84
C PHE A 92 -9.37 -4.46 12.39
N LYS A 93 -10.38 -4.48 11.52
CA LYS A 93 -11.78 -4.69 11.92
C LYS A 93 -12.28 -5.99 11.30
N TRP A 94 -12.94 -6.81 12.11
CA TRP A 94 -13.77 -7.91 11.63
C TRP A 94 -15.21 -7.42 11.70
N MET A 95 -15.92 -7.47 10.57
CA MET A 95 -17.29 -6.97 10.46
C MET A 95 -18.19 -8.13 10.05
N PRO A 96 -19.21 -8.44 10.86
CA PRO A 96 -20.22 -9.36 10.45
C PRO A 96 -21.21 -8.76 9.43
N ALA A 97 -21.97 -9.61 8.74
CA ALA A 97 -22.82 -9.19 7.61
C ALA A 97 -24.00 -8.28 8.00
N ASP A 98 -24.25 -8.14 9.30
CA ASP A 98 -25.23 -7.28 9.96
C ASP A 98 -24.67 -5.90 10.36
N GLY A 99 -23.43 -5.56 9.96
CA GLY A 99 -22.90 -4.19 9.98
C GLY A 99 -22.26 -3.73 11.29
N ASP A 100 -22.37 -4.49 12.38
CA ASP A 100 -21.82 -4.08 13.68
C ASP A 100 -20.32 -4.40 13.85
N ILE A 101 -19.50 -3.39 14.11
CA ILE A 101 -18.06 -3.58 14.40
C ILE A 101 -17.88 -4.41 15.69
N GLU A 102 -17.57 -5.70 15.58
CA GLU A 102 -17.38 -6.53 16.78
C GLU A 102 -15.98 -6.41 17.43
N GLN A 103 -14.92 -6.05 16.68
CA GLN A 103 -13.58 -5.83 17.27
C GLN A 103 -12.69 -4.81 16.54
N GLU A 104 -12.12 -3.87 17.32
CA GLU A 104 -10.98 -3.01 16.93
C GLU A 104 -9.66 -3.62 17.43
N LEU A 105 -8.68 -3.79 16.54
CA LEU A 105 -7.32 -4.20 16.89
C LEU A 105 -6.37 -2.97 16.96
N PHE A 106 -5.25 -3.04 17.69
CA PHE A 106 -4.30 -1.91 17.86
C PHE A 106 -2.87 -2.29 17.44
N SER A 107 -2.08 -1.35 16.88
CA SER A 107 -0.65 -1.56 16.59
C SER A 107 0.18 -1.64 17.88
N GLY A 108 1.23 -2.49 17.86
CA GLY A 108 2.18 -2.65 18.97
C GLY A 108 2.35 -4.07 19.51
N TYR A 109 1.62 -5.05 18.99
CA TYR A 109 1.78 -6.47 19.36
C TYR A 109 2.33 -7.31 18.19
N ALA A 110 3.24 -8.24 18.51
CA ALA A 110 3.88 -9.15 17.55
C ALA A 110 2.97 -10.29 17.06
N ALA A 111 1.66 -10.20 17.30
CA ALA A 111 0.62 -11.13 16.87
C ALA A 111 -0.75 -10.43 16.96
N ALA A 112 -1.57 -10.53 15.91
CA ALA A 112 -3.01 -10.26 15.99
C ALA A 112 -3.72 -11.58 16.27
N TYR A 113 -4.64 -11.59 17.25
CA TYR A 113 -5.39 -12.79 17.64
C TYR A 113 -6.76 -12.76 16.99
N ILE A 114 -7.13 -13.80 16.23
CA ILE A 114 -8.51 -14.05 15.81
C ILE A 114 -9.02 -15.21 16.67
N ALA A 115 -9.95 -14.94 17.59
CA ALA A 115 -10.61 -16.00 18.35
C ALA A 115 -11.85 -16.44 17.59
N GLN A 116 -12.09 -17.75 17.48
CA GLN A 116 -13.39 -18.23 17.03
C GLN A 116 -14.50 -17.79 18.01
N PRO A 117 -15.64 -17.29 17.51
CA PRO A 117 -16.81 -17.03 18.34
C PRO A 117 -17.35 -18.35 18.91
N GLN A 118 -18.06 -18.27 20.04
CA GLN A 118 -18.54 -19.47 20.75
C GLN A 118 -19.58 -20.23 19.92
N ALA A 119 -19.54 -21.56 20.01
CA ALA A 119 -20.48 -22.44 19.32
C ALA A 119 -21.94 -22.03 19.58
N GLY A 120 -22.63 -21.59 18.51
CA GLY A 120 -24.05 -21.21 18.53
C GLY A 120 -24.34 -19.72 18.35
N GLN A 121 -23.35 -18.88 18.06
CA GLN A 121 -23.58 -17.58 17.42
C GLN A 121 -23.33 -17.73 15.92
N GLU A 122 -24.20 -17.15 15.10
CA GLU A 122 -24.03 -17.06 13.64
C GLU A 122 -22.87 -16.10 13.34
N THR A 123 -22.06 -16.42 12.33
CA THR A 123 -20.76 -15.76 12.09
C THR A 123 -20.68 -15.40 10.63
N ASP A 124 -21.53 -14.48 10.26
CA ASP A 124 -21.62 -13.93 8.92
C ASP A 124 -20.55 -12.85 8.89
N GLY A 125 -19.53 -12.82 8.03
CA GLY A 125 -18.57 -11.72 8.10
C GLY A 125 -17.54 -11.61 6.98
N VAL A 126 -17.19 -10.35 6.69
CA VAL A 126 -16.22 -9.91 5.67
C VAL A 126 -14.87 -9.63 6.35
N LEU A 127 -13.77 -10.08 5.75
CA LEU A 127 -12.43 -9.65 6.15
C LEU A 127 -12.12 -8.31 5.47
N ALA A 128 -12.44 -7.20 6.13
CA ALA A 128 -12.11 -5.86 5.64
C ALA A 128 -10.78 -5.37 6.25
N LEU A 129 -9.82 -5.02 5.40
CA LEU A 129 -8.54 -4.46 5.83
C LEU A 129 -8.64 -2.94 5.82
N LEU A 130 -8.96 -2.33 6.97
CA LEU A 130 -9.22 -0.89 7.04
C LEU A 130 -7.97 -0.10 7.49
N PRO A 131 -7.56 0.92 6.73
CA PRO A 131 -6.87 2.07 7.29
C PRO A 131 -7.87 3.21 7.50
N VAL A 132 -8.05 3.66 8.74
CA VAL A 132 -9.00 4.74 9.07
C VAL A 132 -8.35 6.10 8.80
N GLY A 133 -8.83 6.85 7.80
CA GLY A 133 -8.43 8.24 7.56
C GLY A 133 -9.39 9.26 8.18
N THR A 134 -9.00 10.54 8.18
CA THR A 134 -9.88 11.68 8.55
C THR A 134 -10.70 12.18 7.35
N GLU A 135 -11.99 12.49 7.56
CA GLU A 135 -12.91 13.05 6.56
C GLU A 135 -12.31 14.21 5.73
N GLY A 136 -12.49 14.15 4.39
CA GLY A 136 -12.34 15.31 3.49
C GLY A 136 -11.08 15.41 2.61
N SER A 137 -10.28 14.36 2.43
CA SER A 137 -9.15 14.35 1.47
C SER A 137 -9.56 13.95 0.04
N PRO A 138 -8.91 14.41 -1.04
CA PRO A 138 -9.22 14.00 -2.42
C PRO A 138 -8.78 12.55 -2.73
N ALA A 139 -9.38 11.93 -3.76
CA ALA A 139 -9.22 10.49 -4.04
C ALA A 139 -7.75 10.15 -4.20
N ALA A 140 -7.29 9.22 -3.37
CA ALA A 140 -5.95 8.74 -3.42
C ALA A 140 -5.76 7.96 -4.73
N ASP A 141 -4.68 8.20 -5.49
CA ASP A 141 -4.26 7.21 -6.48
C ASP A 141 -3.98 5.92 -5.70
N TRP A 142 -4.58 4.82 -6.11
CA TRP A 142 -4.42 3.56 -5.41
C TRP A 142 -4.29 2.38 -6.37
N THR A 143 -3.66 1.34 -5.86
CA THR A 143 -3.44 0.09 -6.56
C THR A 143 -3.79 -1.05 -5.63
N MET A 144 -4.61 -1.98 -6.12
CA MET A 144 -4.87 -3.24 -5.45
C MET A 144 -4.45 -4.40 -6.35
N GLN A 145 -3.85 -5.41 -5.76
CA GLN A 145 -3.57 -6.69 -6.42
C GLN A 145 -4.06 -7.84 -5.56
N MET A 146 -4.55 -8.89 -6.20
CA MET A 146 -5.01 -10.08 -5.50
C MET A 146 -4.78 -11.34 -6.34
N THR A 147 -4.45 -12.43 -5.67
CA THR A 147 -4.41 -13.76 -6.29
C THR A 147 -5.55 -14.63 -5.74
N ILE A 148 -6.50 -14.96 -6.61
CA ILE A 148 -7.66 -15.81 -6.32
C ILE A 148 -7.59 -17.15 -7.06
N GLY A 149 -8.12 -18.20 -6.44
CA GLY A 149 -8.10 -19.57 -6.95
C GLY A 149 -7.16 -20.49 -6.14
N PRO A 150 -7.32 -21.82 -6.27
CA PRO A 150 -8.27 -22.54 -7.12
C PRO A 150 -9.75 -22.40 -6.69
N PHE A 151 -10.66 -22.65 -7.64
CA PHE A 151 -12.12 -22.61 -7.46
C PHE A 151 -12.70 -24.02 -7.35
N SER A 152 -13.65 -24.26 -6.46
CA SER A 152 -14.38 -25.53 -6.34
C SER A 152 -15.88 -25.32 -6.51
N GLY A 153 -16.64 -26.34 -6.95
CA GLY A 153 -18.11 -26.32 -6.96
C GLY A 153 -18.81 -25.76 -8.22
N VAL A 154 -18.06 -25.25 -9.20
CA VAL A 154 -18.58 -24.65 -10.46
C VAL A 154 -19.45 -25.62 -11.30
N ASP A 155 -19.33 -26.93 -11.09
CA ASP A 155 -19.94 -27.97 -11.94
C ASP A 155 -21.42 -28.30 -11.62
N GLN A 156 -22.07 -27.67 -10.64
CA GLN A 156 -23.27 -28.26 -10.02
C GLN A 156 -24.64 -27.90 -10.66
N VAL A 157 -24.83 -26.79 -11.40
CA VAL A 157 -25.98 -26.47 -12.30
C VAL A 157 -25.57 -25.30 -13.26
N GLU A 158 -26.41 -24.85 -14.21
CA GLU A 158 -26.25 -23.56 -14.94
C GLU A 158 -26.37 -22.39 -13.94
N TYR A 159 -25.31 -22.11 -13.20
CA TYR A 159 -25.20 -20.96 -12.30
C TYR A 159 -24.10 -20.02 -12.78
N LEU A 160 -24.33 -18.73 -12.55
CA LEU A 160 -23.34 -17.66 -12.64
C LEU A 160 -22.81 -17.41 -11.23
N TYR A 161 -21.51 -17.56 -11.04
CA TYR A 161 -20.83 -17.16 -9.81
C TYR A 161 -20.02 -15.92 -10.10
N GLU A 162 -20.33 -14.85 -9.39
CA GLU A 162 -19.71 -13.54 -9.57
C GLU A 162 -18.85 -13.21 -8.35
N ILE A 163 -17.64 -12.72 -8.59
CA ILE A 163 -16.71 -12.23 -7.57
C ILE A 163 -16.29 -10.83 -7.96
N GLU A 164 -16.50 -9.87 -7.07
CA GLU A 164 -16.06 -8.49 -7.26
C GLU A 164 -14.78 -8.24 -6.48
N VAL A 165 -13.80 -7.62 -7.14
CA VAL A 165 -12.52 -7.27 -6.53
C VAL A 165 -12.26 -5.78 -6.74
N GLY A 166 -12.41 -5.00 -5.68
CA GLY A 166 -12.39 -3.54 -5.79
C GLY A 166 -12.07 -2.84 -4.48
N ALA A 167 -12.26 -1.51 -4.48
CA ALA A 167 -12.22 -0.72 -3.26
C ALA A 167 -13.36 0.32 -3.24
N GLY A 168 -14.02 0.50 -2.08
CA GLY A 168 -15.19 1.39 -1.91
C GLY A 168 -15.52 1.67 -0.43
N SER A 169 -16.56 2.47 -0.16
CA SER A 169 -17.11 2.68 1.20
C SER A 169 -18.38 1.85 1.39
N TYR A 170 -18.64 1.36 2.61
CA TYR A 170 -19.85 0.61 2.95
C TYR A 170 -20.94 1.48 3.59
N ASP A 171 -20.56 2.54 4.33
CA ASP A 171 -21.51 3.49 4.91
C ASP A 171 -21.70 4.68 3.94
N ASP A 172 -22.96 4.93 3.56
CA ASP A 172 -23.55 6.09 2.88
C ASP A 172 -22.97 6.53 1.50
N ASP A 173 -23.68 6.23 0.40
CA ASP A 173 -23.68 6.88 -0.94
C ASP A 173 -22.35 7.11 -1.71
N ILE A 174 -21.63 6.05 -2.12
CA ILE A 174 -20.25 6.19 -2.64
C ILE A 174 -20.00 5.36 -3.93
N ILE A 175 -18.86 5.55 -4.62
CA ILE A 175 -18.52 5.00 -5.95
C ILE A 175 -17.51 3.84 -5.86
N TRP A 176 -17.73 2.72 -6.58
CA TRP A 176 -17.09 1.42 -6.31
C TRP A 176 -16.43 0.85 -7.57
N PRO A 177 -15.17 1.20 -7.88
CA PRO A 177 -14.43 0.57 -8.96
C PRO A 177 -14.01 -0.87 -8.59
N ALA A 178 -14.36 -1.83 -9.44
CA ALA A 178 -14.08 -3.24 -9.27
C ALA A 178 -13.68 -3.93 -10.58
N ILE A 179 -13.02 -5.09 -10.44
CA ILE A 179 -12.96 -6.11 -11.49
C ILE A 179 -13.93 -7.20 -11.10
N ILE A 180 -14.90 -7.45 -11.97
CA ILE A 180 -15.84 -8.56 -11.85
C ILE A 180 -15.20 -9.80 -12.45
N VAL A 181 -15.26 -10.91 -11.71
CA VAL A 181 -14.79 -12.23 -12.11
C VAL A 181 -15.97 -13.20 -12.07
N GLU A 182 -16.41 -13.61 -13.25
CA GLU A 182 -17.52 -14.54 -13.37
C GLU A 182 -17.07 -15.90 -13.87
N TRP A 183 -17.50 -16.95 -13.19
CA TRP A 183 -17.44 -18.32 -13.72
C TRP A 183 -18.84 -18.79 -14.08
N PHE A 184 -19.03 -19.18 -15.34
CA PHE A 184 -20.33 -19.64 -15.81
C PHE A 184 -20.25 -20.84 -16.75
N THR A 185 -21.32 -21.63 -16.72
CA THR A 185 -21.63 -22.65 -17.74
C THR A 185 -22.99 -22.31 -18.33
N GLY A 186 -23.06 -21.96 -19.61
CA GLY A 186 -24.30 -21.47 -20.20
C GLY A 186 -24.14 -20.82 -21.58
N THR A 187 -25.20 -20.15 -22.05
CA THR A 187 -25.19 -19.48 -23.35
C THR A 187 -24.98 -17.97 -23.19
N TYR A 188 -23.89 -17.44 -23.74
CA TYR A 188 -23.60 -16.00 -23.79
C TYR A 188 -23.58 -15.53 -25.25
N GLU A 189 -24.34 -14.46 -25.56
CA GLU A 189 -24.56 -13.94 -26.93
C GLU A 189 -24.91 -15.01 -27.99
N GLY A 190 -25.67 -16.04 -27.59
CA GLY A 190 -26.07 -17.13 -28.49
C GLY A 190 -25.00 -18.21 -28.76
N THR A 191 -23.85 -18.14 -28.08
CA THR A 191 -22.82 -19.18 -28.07
C THR A 191 -22.81 -19.89 -26.71
N TYR A 192 -22.85 -21.22 -26.71
CA TYR A 192 -22.75 -22.00 -25.48
C TYR A 192 -21.27 -22.16 -25.08
N TYR A 193 -20.98 -21.89 -23.81
CA TYR A 193 -19.66 -22.04 -23.20
C TYR A 193 -19.72 -23.10 -22.09
N ASP A 194 -18.71 -23.97 -22.10
CA ASP A 194 -18.48 -25.02 -21.10
C ASP A 194 -17.33 -24.52 -20.21
N HIS A 195 -17.66 -24.01 -19.02
CA HIS A 195 -16.74 -23.36 -18.08
C HIS A 195 -15.97 -22.19 -18.69
N ALA A 196 -16.68 -21.10 -18.99
CA ALA A 196 -16.04 -19.85 -19.35
C ALA A 196 -15.78 -19.01 -18.10
N LEU A 197 -14.62 -18.34 -18.13
CA LEU A 197 -14.24 -17.29 -17.21
C LEU A 197 -14.49 -15.96 -17.92
N VAL A 198 -15.26 -15.08 -17.31
CA VAL A 198 -15.51 -13.72 -17.81
C VAL A 198 -14.91 -12.74 -16.83
N LEU A 199 -14.24 -11.72 -17.37
CA LEU A 199 -13.68 -10.62 -16.60
C LEU A 199 -14.19 -9.31 -17.18
N SER A 200 -14.67 -8.39 -16.35
CA SER A 200 -15.02 -7.02 -16.75
C SER A 200 -14.56 -6.01 -15.69
N GLY A 201 -14.21 -4.80 -16.14
CA GLY A 201 -14.06 -3.64 -15.25
C GLY A 201 -15.42 -2.99 -15.04
N TYR A 202 -15.73 -2.65 -13.79
CA TYR A 202 -17.02 -2.13 -13.35
C TYR A 202 -16.83 -0.95 -12.41
N VAL A 203 -17.73 0.03 -12.49
CA VAL A 203 -17.85 1.14 -11.55
C VAL A 203 -19.32 1.45 -11.38
N GLU A 204 -19.77 1.50 -10.14
CA GLU A 204 -21.11 1.97 -9.78
C GLU A 204 -21.01 3.21 -8.91
N ASP A 205 -21.84 4.20 -9.20
CA ASP A 205 -22.14 5.32 -8.30
C ASP A 205 -23.51 5.10 -7.68
N SER A 206 -23.54 4.61 -6.45
CA SER A 206 -24.79 4.28 -5.76
C SER A 206 -25.65 5.51 -5.47
N SER A 207 -25.03 6.70 -5.36
CA SER A 207 -25.75 7.96 -5.10
C SER A 207 -26.57 8.46 -6.30
N THR A 208 -26.14 8.11 -7.52
CA THR A 208 -26.82 8.50 -8.77
C THR A 208 -27.42 7.32 -9.52
N GLY A 209 -27.14 6.08 -9.10
CA GLY A 209 -27.45 4.85 -9.82
C GLY A 209 -26.73 4.75 -11.17
N GLN A 210 -25.63 5.48 -11.35
CA GLN A 210 -24.91 5.49 -12.62
C GLN A 210 -23.80 4.43 -12.64
N GLU A 211 -23.83 3.57 -13.66
CA GLU A 211 -22.85 2.50 -13.85
C GLU A 211 -21.98 2.72 -15.09
N TRP A 212 -20.73 2.25 -15.01
CA TRP A 212 -19.80 2.15 -16.13
C TRP A 212 -19.18 0.76 -16.16
N GLU A 213 -19.30 0.06 -17.28
CA GLU A 213 -18.72 -1.27 -17.48
C GLU A 213 -17.92 -1.34 -18.79
N THR A 214 -16.84 -2.11 -18.79
CA THR A 214 -16.05 -2.41 -20.00
C THR A 214 -16.64 -3.58 -20.80
N ASP A 215 -16.28 -3.70 -22.09
CA ASP A 215 -16.55 -4.93 -22.84
C ASP A 215 -15.89 -6.14 -22.13
N PRO A 216 -16.61 -7.24 -21.87
CA PRO A 216 -16.10 -8.36 -21.10
C PRO A 216 -15.05 -9.19 -21.86
N VAL A 217 -14.05 -9.67 -21.13
CA VAL A 217 -13.02 -10.58 -21.63
C VAL A 217 -13.44 -12.02 -21.33
N ILE A 218 -13.83 -12.74 -22.37
CA ILE A 218 -14.28 -14.14 -22.27
C ILE A 218 -13.12 -15.09 -22.53
N LEU A 219 -12.78 -15.89 -21.52
CA LEU A 219 -11.67 -16.84 -21.51
C LEU A 219 -12.22 -18.26 -21.43
N THR A 220 -11.65 -19.17 -22.22
CA THR A 220 -12.14 -20.55 -22.35
C THR A 220 -10.99 -21.54 -22.25
N GLY A 221 -11.30 -22.78 -21.83
CA GLY A 221 -10.33 -23.87 -21.75
C GLY A 221 -9.50 -23.88 -20.46
N TYR A 222 -9.91 -23.14 -19.44
CA TYR A 222 -9.35 -23.16 -18.10
C TYR A 222 -10.18 -24.07 -17.18
N ASP A 223 -9.50 -24.80 -16.30
CA ASP A 223 -10.14 -25.69 -15.32
C ASP A 223 -10.24 -24.95 -13.98
N PRO A 224 -11.45 -24.67 -13.46
CA PRO A 224 -11.64 -23.89 -12.25
C PRO A 224 -10.89 -24.49 -11.04
N ALA A 225 -10.77 -25.83 -10.97
CA ALA A 225 -10.15 -26.53 -9.84
C ALA A 225 -8.63 -26.34 -9.71
N ILE A 226 -7.97 -25.79 -10.72
CA ILE A 226 -6.52 -25.56 -10.73
C ILE A 226 -6.13 -24.16 -11.24
N THR A 227 -7.12 -23.32 -11.54
CA THR A 227 -6.89 -22.00 -12.10
C THR A 227 -6.68 -20.98 -10.99
N ASN A 228 -5.54 -20.29 -11.03
CA ASN A 228 -5.29 -19.09 -10.24
C ASN A 228 -5.37 -17.88 -11.17
N ILE A 229 -5.97 -16.81 -10.67
CA ILE A 229 -6.12 -15.54 -11.37
C ILE A 229 -5.45 -14.49 -10.49
N ASP A 230 -4.45 -13.82 -11.05
CA ASP A 230 -3.91 -12.59 -10.46
C ASP A 230 -4.63 -11.41 -11.11
N LEU A 231 -5.18 -10.55 -10.27
CA LEU A 231 -5.92 -9.36 -10.66
C LEU A 231 -5.17 -8.14 -10.16
N ARG A 232 -5.22 -7.06 -10.93
CA ARG A 232 -4.72 -5.75 -10.53
C ARG A 232 -5.69 -4.69 -10.99
N ILE A 233 -6.09 -3.82 -10.08
CA ILE A 233 -6.88 -2.61 -10.38
C ILE A 233 -6.07 -1.40 -9.94
N GLU A 234 -6.06 -0.37 -10.78
CA GLU A 234 -5.39 0.90 -10.54
C GLU A 234 -6.36 2.04 -10.77
N VAL A 235 -6.30 3.03 -9.89
CA VAL A 235 -7.03 4.29 -10.03
C VAL A 235 -6.02 5.42 -10.06
N ASP A 236 -6.06 6.22 -11.14
CA ASP A 236 -5.21 7.39 -11.36
C ASP A 236 -6.07 8.65 -11.47
N GLY A 237 -5.75 9.66 -10.66
CA GLY A 237 -6.41 10.96 -10.64
C GLY A 237 -7.89 10.92 -10.24
N GLY A 238 -8.36 9.81 -9.66
CA GLY A 238 -9.77 9.62 -9.30
C GLY A 238 -10.74 9.53 -10.49
N THR A 239 -10.23 9.45 -11.72
CA THR A 239 -11.07 9.46 -12.93
C THR A 239 -10.68 8.40 -13.95
N GLU A 240 -9.43 7.94 -13.93
CA GLU A 240 -8.96 6.89 -14.83
C GLU A 240 -8.80 5.60 -14.04
N ILE A 241 -9.47 4.55 -14.49
CA ILE A 241 -9.42 3.23 -13.86
C ILE A 241 -8.86 2.26 -14.89
N SER A 242 -7.79 1.56 -14.52
CA SER A 242 -7.26 0.47 -15.32
C SER A 242 -7.25 -0.83 -14.55
N GLY A 243 -7.70 -1.90 -15.20
CA GLY A 243 -7.66 -3.25 -14.68
C GLY A 243 -6.78 -4.14 -15.56
N SER A 244 -5.98 -4.98 -14.91
CA SER A 244 -5.06 -5.93 -15.54
C SER A 244 -5.25 -7.31 -14.91
N TYR A 245 -4.96 -8.36 -15.66
CA TYR A 245 -5.03 -9.72 -15.13
C TYR A 245 -3.91 -10.61 -15.69
N ARG A 246 -3.62 -11.70 -14.99
CA ARG A 246 -2.94 -12.88 -15.57
C ARG A 246 -3.54 -14.15 -14.99
N ILE A 247 -3.41 -15.24 -15.73
CA ILE A 247 -3.92 -16.56 -15.32
C ILE A 247 -2.75 -17.51 -15.17
N ASN A 248 -2.70 -18.28 -14.08
CA ASN A 248 -1.72 -19.36 -13.87
C ASN A 248 -0.25 -18.93 -14.08
N ASN A 249 0.11 -17.71 -13.66
CA ASN A 249 1.44 -17.11 -13.87
C ASN A 249 1.85 -16.90 -15.34
N GLU A 250 0.91 -16.87 -16.29
CA GLU A 250 1.16 -16.39 -17.65
C GLU A 250 1.52 -14.89 -17.67
N PRO A 251 2.04 -14.33 -18.78
CA PRO A 251 2.27 -12.89 -18.88
C PRO A 251 1.02 -12.07 -18.58
N TRP A 252 1.18 -10.91 -17.93
CA TRP A 252 0.10 -9.97 -17.69
C TRP A 252 -0.49 -9.45 -18.99
N GLU A 253 -1.81 -9.48 -19.08
CA GLU A 253 -2.59 -8.64 -19.99
C GLU A 253 -2.85 -7.32 -19.25
N LEU A 254 -2.10 -6.30 -19.65
CA LEU A 254 -2.13 -4.98 -19.03
C LEU A 254 -3.23 -4.12 -19.63
N ASP A 255 -3.86 -3.30 -18.78
CA ASP A 255 -4.89 -2.34 -19.16
C ASP A 255 -6.00 -3.02 -20.00
N ALA A 256 -6.35 -4.24 -19.60
CA ALA A 256 -7.37 -5.05 -20.26
C ALA A 256 -8.76 -4.42 -20.11
N PHE A 257 -8.94 -3.65 -19.04
CA PHE A 257 -10.14 -2.90 -18.71
C PHE A 257 -9.72 -1.45 -18.51
N GLU A 258 -10.25 -0.52 -19.30
CA GLU A 258 -9.97 0.92 -19.14
C GLU A 258 -11.30 1.68 -19.07
N LEU A 259 -11.51 2.44 -18.00
CA LEU A 259 -12.66 3.32 -17.81
C LEU A 259 -12.20 4.74 -17.51
N SER A 260 -12.77 5.72 -18.21
CA SER A 260 -12.58 7.15 -17.92
C SER A 260 -13.89 7.73 -17.42
N LEU A 261 -13.90 8.15 -16.15
CA LEU A 261 -15.05 8.76 -15.49
C LEU A 261 -15.06 10.28 -15.67
N PRO A 262 -16.23 10.93 -15.72
CA PRO A 262 -16.35 12.38 -15.61
C PRO A 262 -15.65 12.95 -14.36
N SER A 263 -15.12 14.18 -14.46
CA SER A 263 -14.46 14.85 -13.34
C SER A 263 -15.44 15.14 -12.19
N GLY A 264 -15.03 14.89 -10.94
CA GLY A 264 -15.84 15.15 -9.75
C GLY A 264 -16.84 14.03 -9.42
N ILE A 265 -16.59 12.83 -9.96
CA ILE A 265 -17.36 11.62 -9.66
C ILE A 265 -16.72 10.90 -8.47
N MET A 266 -15.44 10.53 -8.52
CA MET A 266 -14.75 10.03 -7.30
C MET A 266 -14.16 11.17 -6.47
N TYR A 267 -14.85 11.56 -5.39
CA TYR A 267 -14.24 12.33 -4.31
C TYR A 267 -13.39 11.42 -3.45
N GLY A 268 -12.39 11.95 -2.74
CA GLY A 268 -11.56 11.06 -1.94
C GLY A 268 -12.28 10.57 -0.73
N PHE A 269 -12.45 9.25 -0.72
CA PHE A 269 -13.05 8.61 0.41
C PHE A 269 -11.97 8.48 1.49
N PRO A 270 -12.18 9.07 2.69
CA PRO A 270 -11.32 8.84 3.86
C PRO A 270 -11.29 7.35 4.27
N GLU A 271 -12.16 6.54 3.66
CA GLU A 271 -12.59 5.20 4.02
C GLU A 271 -12.62 4.26 2.80
N LEU A 272 -11.61 4.31 1.93
CA LEU A 272 -11.48 3.30 0.87
C LEU A 272 -11.14 1.93 1.47
N TYR A 273 -12.06 0.98 1.34
CA TYR A 273 -11.91 -0.37 1.85
C TYR A 273 -11.68 -1.35 0.70
N PRO A 274 -10.56 -2.10 0.68
CA PRO A 274 -10.46 -3.23 -0.23
C PRO A 274 -11.55 -4.24 0.14
N PHE A 275 -12.41 -4.56 -0.81
CA PHE A 275 -13.53 -5.48 -0.61
C PHE A 275 -13.47 -6.66 -1.58
N ILE A 276 -14.14 -7.73 -1.19
CA ILE A 276 -14.38 -8.90 -2.02
C ILE A 276 -15.87 -9.22 -1.91
N GLY A 277 -16.62 -8.95 -2.97
CA GLY A 277 -18.03 -9.30 -3.09
C GLY A 277 -18.17 -10.68 -3.73
N MET A 278 -19.15 -11.48 -3.31
CA MET A 278 -19.50 -12.72 -3.99
C MET A 278 -21.01 -12.82 -4.12
N PHE A 279 -21.49 -12.98 -5.35
CA PHE A 279 -22.92 -12.97 -5.66
C PHE A 279 -23.31 -14.24 -6.43
N SER A 280 -24.55 -14.69 -6.18
CA SER A 280 -25.19 -15.75 -6.96
C SER A 280 -26.59 -15.31 -7.36
N GLU A 281 -26.87 -15.30 -8.65
CA GLU A 281 -28.20 -14.96 -9.18
C GLU A 281 -29.11 -16.21 -9.11
N ALA A 282 -30.23 -16.09 -8.43
CA ALA A 282 -31.35 -17.02 -8.53
C ALA A 282 -32.62 -16.20 -8.80
N GLU A 283 -33.20 -16.32 -10.00
CA GLU A 283 -34.47 -15.67 -10.36
C GLU A 283 -35.59 -16.11 -9.38
N ASP A 284 -36.16 -15.18 -8.60
CA ASP A 284 -37.41 -15.38 -7.85
C ASP A 284 -38.56 -14.56 -8.50
N GLU A 285 -39.71 -15.21 -8.70
CA GLU A 285 -40.77 -14.80 -9.66
C GLU A 285 -41.81 -13.75 -9.19
N ASP A 286 -41.78 -13.22 -7.96
CA ASP A 286 -42.92 -12.43 -7.42
C ASP A 286 -42.49 -11.12 -6.71
N GLY A 287 -42.52 -9.97 -7.42
CA GLY A 287 -42.15 -8.65 -6.88
C GLY A 287 -43.29 -7.62 -6.90
N TYR A 288 -43.82 -7.29 -5.71
CA TYR A 288 -44.55 -6.06 -5.40
C TYR A 288 -44.27 -5.71 -3.92
N ILE A 289 -43.58 -4.60 -3.65
CA ILE A 289 -43.28 -4.11 -2.29
C ILE A 289 -43.99 -2.76 -2.13
N ILE A 290 -44.70 -2.60 -1.01
CA ILE A 290 -45.18 -1.31 -0.51
C ILE A 290 -44.30 -0.92 0.69
N GLU A 291 -44.27 0.35 1.08
CA GLU A 291 -43.60 0.83 2.30
C GLU A 291 -44.62 1.51 3.20
N VAL A 292 -44.48 1.34 4.51
CA VAL A 292 -45.43 1.89 5.49
C VAL A 292 -44.69 2.71 6.53
N PHE A 293 -45.03 3.98 6.67
CA PHE A 293 -44.48 4.88 7.66
C PHE A 293 -45.50 5.14 8.76
N VAL A 294 -45.09 5.01 10.02
CA VAL A 294 -45.92 5.27 11.18
C VAL A 294 -45.19 6.25 12.08
N GLU A 295 -45.74 7.47 12.19
CA GLU A 295 -45.03 8.57 12.82
C GLU A 295 -45.78 9.16 14.00
N ARG A 296 -45.03 9.67 14.98
CA ARG A 296 -45.55 10.54 16.03
C ARG A 296 -44.65 11.75 16.24
N GLY A 297 -45.26 12.91 16.34
CA GLY A 297 -44.55 14.18 16.35
C GLY A 297 -44.94 15.11 17.48
N PHE A 298 -44.00 15.98 17.85
CA PHE A 298 -44.23 17.13 18.71
C PHE A 298 -43.95 18.42 17.94
N ASP A 299 -45.01 19.10 17.52
CA ASP A 299 -44.96 20.40 16.85
C ASP A 299 -45.09 21.53 17.88
N VAL A 300 -44.12 22.47 17.86
CA VAL A 300 -44.01 23.58 18.81
C VAL A 300 -44.39 24.92 18.19
N ASP A 301 -45.44 24.96 17.39
CA ASP A 301 -45.89 26.17 16.70
C ASP A 301 -46.02 27.43 17.61
N LEU A 302 -45.01 28.33 17.56
CA LEU A 302 -44.85 29.68 18.14
C LEU A 302 -45.37 29.97 19.58
N PRO A 303 -44.77 30.94 20.31
CA PRO A 303 -45.20 31.26 21.68
C PRO A 303 -46.63 31.84 21.76
N GLY A 304 -47.61 30.96 21.98
CA GLY A 304 -49.03 31.32 22.16
C GLY A 304 -50.05 30.25 21.78
N SER A 305 -49.66 29.24 21.00
CA SER A 305 -50.46 28.06 20.63
C SER A 305 -50.32 26.96 21.69
N GLN A 306 -51.26 26.01 21.77
CA GLN A 306 -51.00 24.78 22.53
C GLN A 306 -50.16 23.87 21.63
N PRO A 307 -49.13 23.17 22.15
CA PRO A 307 -48.36 22.22 21.34
C PRO A 307 -49.29 21.14 20.78
N GLY A 308 -49.20 20.92 19.48
CA GLY A 308 -49.98 19.91 18.76
C GLY A 308 -49.26 18.57 18.83
N TYR A 309 -49.88 17.59 19.46
CA TYR A 309 -49.41 16.20 19.35
C TYR A 309 -49.98 15.61 18.06
N VAL A 310 -49.10 15.07 17.21
CA VAL A 310 -49.47 14.53 15.90
C VAL A 310 -49.18 13.03 15.85
N TYR A 311 -50.05 12.28 15.18
CA TYR A 311 -49.82 10.89 14.81
C TYR A 311 -50.17 10.72 13.33
N MET A 312 -49.32 10.07 12.55
CA MET A 312 -49.46 9.94 11.11
C MET A 312 -49.20 8.50 10.69
N VAL A 313 -49.93 8.06 9.67
CA VAL A 313 -49.63 6.82 8.94
C VAL A 313 -49.58 7.16 7.47
N ASP A 314 -48.45 6.90 6.84
CA ASP A 314 -48.23 7.07 5.41
C ASP A 314 -47.91 5.72 4.78
N VAL A 315 -48.33 5.53 3.54
CA VAL A 315 -48.11 4.31 2.76
C VAL A 315 -47.71 4.70 1.36
N GLU A 316 -46.53 4.26 0.94
CA GLU A 316 -45.99 4.49 -0.38
C GLU A 316 -45.90 3.20 -1.17
N GLY A 317 -46.11 3.26 -2.49
CA GLY A 317 -45.99 2.09 -3.34
C GLY A 317 -46.52 2.28 -4.75
N ILE A 318 -46.79 1.16 -5.42
CA ILE A 318 -47.33 1.15 -6.78
C ILE A 318 -48.68 0.42 -6.83
N ASN A 319 -49.65 1.01 -7.53
CA ASN A 319 -51.01 0.51 -7.68
C ASN A 319 -51.75 0.33 -6.34
N LEU A 320 -51.65 1.32 -5.45
CA LEU A 320 -52.38 1.33 -4.20
C LEU A 320 -53.89 1.50 -4.48
N ASP A 321 -54.71 0.67 -3.84
CA ASP A 321 -56.17 0.65 -4.05
C ASP A 321 -56.93 1.22 -2.84
N LEU A 322 -56.65 0.72 -1.64
CA LEU A 322 -57.37 1.08 -0.40
C LEU A 322 -56.44 1.01 0.82
N MET A 323 -56.73 1.84 1.83
CA MET A 323 -56.05 1.87 3.12
C MET A 323 -57.07 1.90 4.27
N SER A 324 -56.75 1.17 5.33
CA SER A 324 -57.50 1.18 6.60
C SER A 324 -56.51 1.23 7.76
N VAL A 325 -56.79 2.07 8.75
CA VAL A 325 -55.96 2.26 9.95
C VAL A 325 -56.84 2.24 11.19
N GLN A 326 -56.58 1.30 12.09
CA GLN A 326 -57.09 1.32 13.44
C GLN A 326 -56.00 1.82 14.40
N THR A 327 -56.21 3.02 14.96
CA THR A 327 -55.31 3.65 15.94
C THR A 327 -55.26 2.89 17.29
N PRO A 328 -54.20 3.07 18.09
CA PRO A 328 -54.10 2.47 19.43
C PRO A 328 -55.23 2.84 20.41
N TRP A 329 -55.87 3.99 20.24
CA TRP A 329 -57.03 4.40 21.05
C TRP A 329 -58.38 3.89 20.51
N GLY A 330 -58.36 3.06 19.47
CA GLY A 330 -59.53 2.35 18.93
C GLY A 330 -60.39 3.16 17.95
N GLN A 331 -59.88 4.29 17.44
CA GLN A 331 -60.47 4.99 16.30
C GLN A 331 -60.04 4.30 15.00
N VAL A 332 -60.99 4.13 14.07
CA VAL A 332 -60.76 3.50 12.77
C VAL A 332 -60.96 4.53 11.66
N PHE A 333 -59.98 4.62 10.77
CA PHE A 333 -60.08 5.23 9.46
C PHE A 333 -60.12 4.11 8.41
N ASP A 334 -61.06 4.17 7.45
CA ASP A 334 -61.15 3.22 6.35
C ASP A 334 -61.51 4.01 5.09
N LEU A 335 -60.62 4.03 4.10
CA LEU A 335 -60.79 4.81 2.87
C LEU A 335 -62.05 4.39 2.10
N SER A 336 -62.47 3.12 2.22
CA SER A 336 -63.65 2.59 1.52
C SER A 336 -64.98 3.20 1.99
N ASP A 337 -64.99 3.87 3.16
CA ASP A 337 -66.15 4.65 3.61
C ASP A 337 -66.31 5.99 2.86
N TYR A 338 -65.25 6.48 2.20
CA TYR A 338 -65.19 7.81 1.59
C TYR A 338 -65.15 7.79 0.06
N ILE A 339 -64.64 6.72 -0.55
CA ILE A 339 -64.60 6.54 -2.01
C ILE A 339 -65.46 5.35 -2.46
N ALA A 340 -65.94 5.40 -3.71
CA ALA A 340 -66.75 4.33 -4.29
C ALA A 340 -65.92 3.48 -5.25
N GLY A 341 -65.31 2.40 -4.75
CA GLY A 341 -64.41 1.54 -5.55
C GLY A 341 -62.99 1.59 -4.99
N THR A 342 -61.99 1.33 -5.84
CA THR A 342 -60.56 1.49 -5.52
C THR A 342 -60.08 2.89 -5.90
N TRP A 343 -58.98 3.33 -5.29
CA TRP A 343 -58.26 4.50 -5.71
C TRP A 343 -57.50 4.24 -7.03
N GLU A 344 -57.30 5.27 -7.84
CA GLU A 344 -56.67 5.16 -9.17
C GLU A 344 -55.54 6.22 -9.33
N GLY A 345 -54.78 6.51 -8.25
CA GLY A 345 -53.61 7.40 -8.28
C GLY A 345 -53.91 8.90 -8.50
N GLY A 346 -55.10 9.38 -8.13
CA GLY A 346 -55.48 10.80 -8.26
C GLY A 346 -55.42 11.56 -6.93
N PRO A 347 -55.20 12.89 -6.92
CA PRO A 347 -55.15 13.65 -5.67
C PRO A 347 -56.48 13.54 -4.91
N LEU A 348 -56.41 13.14 -3.65
CA LEU A 348 -57.53 13.07 -2.71
C LEU A 348 -57.19 13.84 -1.42
N ASP A 349 -58.21 14.46 -0.84
CA ASP A 349 -58.12 15.19 0.42
C ASP A 349 -59.46 15.05 1.15
N PHE A 350 -59.43 14.52 2.37
CA PHE A 350 -60.57 14.40 3.26
C PHE A 350 -60.22 14.90 4.66
N THR A 351 -61.22 15.45 5.35
CA THR A 351 -61.10 15.79 6.78
C THR A 351 -62.24 15.16 7.56
N GLY A 352 -61.91 14.49 8.66
CA GLY A 352 -62.83 13.87 9.59
C GLY A 352 -62.85 14.52 10.98
N ASP A 353 -63.48 13.85 11.94
CA ASP A 353 -63.44 14.26 13.35
C ASP A 353 -62.04 13.96 13.93
N GLY A 354 -61.13 14.94 13.81
CA GLY A 354 -59.79 14.92 14.40
C GLY A 354 -58.73 14.17 13.58
N TRP A 355 -58.95 14.00 12.27
CA TRP A 355 -57.95 13.51 11.33
C TRP A 355 -58.13 14.13 9.94
N GLN A 356 -57.07 14.10 9.16
CA GLN A 356 -56.96 14.51 7.76
C GLN A 356 -56.39 13.34 6.96
N PHE A 357 -56.85 13.16 5.73
CA PHE A 357 -56.31 12.17 4.81
C PHE A 357 -55.94 12.86 3.52
N GLU A 358 -54.76 12.57 3.00
CA GLU A 358 -54.28 13.01 1.70
C GLU A 358 -53.76 11.81 0.92
N ALA A 359 -53.89 11.86 -0.41
CA ALA A 359 -53.26 10.86 -1.27
C ALA A 359 -52.89 11.50 -2.60
N GLY A 360 -51.83 11.01 -3.22
CA GLY A 360 -51.32 11.57 -4.46
C GLY A 360 -50.35 10.66 -5.19
N THR A 361 -49.87 11.15 -6.32
CA THR A 361 -48.80 10.50 -7.07
C THR A 361 -47.73 11.54 -7.31
N ASP A 362 -46.50 11.19 -6.95
CA ASP A 362 -45.35 12.07 -7.12
C ASP A 362 -44.83 12.05 -8.57
N ASP A 363 -43.91 12.96 -8.91
CA ASP A 363 -43.48 13.20 -10.29
C ASP A 363 -42.79 11.98 -10.93
N ASP A 364 -42.33 11.05 -10.10
CA ASP A 364 -41.68 9.79 -10.45
C ASP A 364 -42.66 8.61 -10.65
N GLY A 365 -43.92 8.79 -10.27
CA GLY A 365 -44.97 7.78 -10.39
C GLY A 365 -45.21 6.95 -9.13
N THR A 366 -44.55 7.24 -8.01
CA THR A 366 -44.85 6.64 -6.71
C THR A 366 -46.21 7.14 -6.21
N GLU A 367 -47.08 6.22 -5.82
CA GLU A 367 -48.38 6.53 -5.24
C GLU A 367 -48.25 6.52 -3.71
N TRP A 368 -48.88 7.49 -3.05
CA TRP A 368 -48.83 7.63 -1.59
C TRP A 368 -50.22 7.90 -0.99
N MET A 369 -50.44 7.42 0.24
CA MET A 369 -51.66 7.62 1.03
C MET A 369 -51.30 7.94 2.49
N GLU A 370 -51.66 9.13 2.95
CA GLU A 370 -51.37 9.62 4.29
C GLU A 370 -52.66 9.85 5.09
N VAL A 371 -52.69 9.42 6.36
CA VAL A 371 -53.69 9.84 7.33
C VAL A 371 -53.03 10.41 8.59
N THR A 372 -53.42 11.64 8.92
CA THR A 372 -52.82 12.45 9.99
C THR A 372 -53.86 12.80 11.05
N TRP A 373 -53.56 12.53 12.31
CA TRP A 373 -54.33 12.94 13.49
C TRP A 373 -53.60 14.05 14.25
N GLU A 374 -54.13 15.26 14.18
CA GLU A 374 -53.60 16.43 14.88
C GLU A 374 -54.32 16.67 16.23
N ASP A 375 -53.73 17.49 17.10
CA ASP A 375 -54.30 17.91 18.40
C ASP A 375 -54.71 16.73 19.32
N LEU A 376 -53.90 15.67 19.38
CA LEU A 376 -54.23 14.49 20.17
C LEU A 376 -54.48 14.83 21.65
N THR A 377 -55.58 14.30 22.20
CA THR A 377 -55.85 14.43 23.64
C THR A 377 -54.83 13.65 24.45
N ALA A 378 -54.53 14.08 25.68
CA ALA A 378 -53.57 13.37 26.55
C ALA A 378 -53.83 11.85 26.71
N PRO A 379 -55.08 11.34 26.74
CA PRO A 379 -55.34 9.90 26.71
C PRO A 379 -55.03 9.21 25.36
N GLN A 380 -55.21 9.90 24.23
CA GLN A 380 -54.87 9.37 22.91
C GLN A 380 -53.35 9.30 22.75
N TRP A 381 -52.64 10.36 23.16
CA TRP A 381 -51.19 10.39 23.17
C TRP A 381 -50.59 9.27 24.02
N ALA A 382 -51.08 9.11 25.26
CA ALA A 382 -50.62 8.04 26.15
C ALA A 382 -50.95 6.61 25.64
N ALA A 383 -51.88 6.47 24.69
CA ALA A 383 -52.18 5.18 24.09
C ALA A 383 -51.11 4.75 23.07
N LEU A 384 -50.38 5.69 22.46
CA LEU A 384 -49.27 5.39 21.53
C LEU A 384 -48.10 4.71 22.24
N ASP A 385 -47.85 5.02 23.52
CA ASP A 385 -46.77 4.42 24.31
C ASP A 385 -47.07 2.98 24.78
N THR A 386 -48.31 2.49 24.63
CA THR A 386 -48.74 1.23 25.28
C THR A 386 -49.65 0.35 24.42
N GLY A 387 -49.93 0.75 23.19
CA GLY A 387 -50.82 0.04 22.28
C GLY A 387 -50.32 0.11 20.85
N SER A 388 -50.85 -0.79 20.01
CA SER A 388 -50.50 -0.91 18.61
C SER A 388 -51.59 -0.36 17.70
N ALA A 389 -51.19 0.12 16.53
CA ALA A 389 -52.05 0.39 15.39
C ALA A 389 -52.17 -0.86 14.52
N GLU A 390 -53.34 -1.08 13.92
CA GLU A 390 -53.52 -2.10 12.87
C GLU A 390 -53.68 -1.36 11.55
N ILE A 391 -52.88 -1.71 10.56
CA ILE A 391 -52.87 -1.08 9.24
C ILE A 391 -53.16 -2.16 8.22
N GLU A 392 -54.09 -1.91 7.30
CA GLU A 392 -54.40 -2.77 6.18
C GLU A 392 -54.31 -1.96 4.88
N VAL A 393 -53.60 -2.51 3.90
CA VAL A 393 -53.39 -1.91 2.57
C VAL A 393 -53.76 -2.92 1.51
N ILE A 394 -54.55 -2.49 0.52
CA ILE A 394 -54.87 -3.28 -0.67
C ILE A 394 -54.19 -2.60 -1.86
N TYR A 395 -53.55 -3.39 -2.72
CA TYR A 395 -52.88 -2.93 -3.93
C TYR A 395 -53.01 -3.97 -5.06
N ASP A 396 -52.75 -3.58 -6.32
CA ASP A 396 -52.80 -4.50 -7.47
C ASP A 396 -51.64 -5.49 -7.42
N GLY A 397 -51.87 -6.61 -6.73
CA GLY A 397 -50.85 -7.64 -6.47
C GLY A 397 -51.14 -8.46 -5.21
N GLY A 398 -51.88 -7.92 -4.25
CA GLY A 398 -52.19 -8.58 -3.00
C GLY A 398 -52.86 -7.68 -1.96
N ASP A 399 -52.85 -8.13 -0.72
CA ASP A 399 -53.23 -7.39 0.46
C ASP A 399 -52.14 -7.53 1.52
N TRP A 400 -51.85 -6.45 2.22
CA TRP A 400 -50.95 -6.43 3.36
C TRP A 400 -51.68 -5.97 4.61
N SER A 401 -51.34 -6.56 5.74
CA SER A 401 -51.82 -6.12 7.05
C SER A 401 -50.72 -6.23 8.08
N GLY A 402 -50.53 -5.17 8.88
CA GLY A 402 -49.52 -5.12 9.93
C GLY A 402 -50.05 -4.56 11.24
N THR A 403 -49.56 -5.12 12.33
CA THR A 403 -49.70 -4.55 13.68
C THR A 403 -48.43 -3.78 14.01
N VAL A 404 -48.52 -2.46 14.17
CA VAL A 404 -47.36 -1.58 14.36
C VAL A 404 -47.49 -0.86 15.70
N ASP A 405 -46.42 -0.82 16.48
CA ASP A 405 -46.32 0.01 17.68
C ASP A 405 -45.01 0.81 17.67
N PHE A 406 -44.85 1.73 18.62
CA PHE A 406 -43.66 2.56 18.76
C PHE A 406 -42.59 1.92 19.67
N ASP A 407 -42.64 0.60 19.91
CA ASP A 407 -41.56 -0.06 20.65
C ASP A 407 -40.25 0.14 19.85
N GLN A 408 -39.18 0.54 20.53
CA GLN A 408 -37.88 0.93 19.95
C GLN A 408 -37.78 2.31 19.27
N ALA A 409 -38.90 2.97 18.90
CA ALA A 409 -38.92 4.38 18.45
C ALA A 409 -39.46 5.31 19.56
N ASP A 410 -38.71 5.42 20.67
CA ASP A 410 -39.10 6.23 21.82
C ASP A 410 -39.03 7.72 21.49
N LEU A 411 -39.96 8.54 21.97
CA LEU A 411 -39.85 9.98 21.82
C LEU A 411 -38.56 10.51 22.50
N PRO A 412 -37.84 11.45 21.86
CA PRO A 412 -36.69 12.09 22.48
C PRO A 412 -37.00 12.67 23.88
N ASP A 413 -36.16 12.37 24.88
CA ASP A 413 -36.39 12.75 26.28
C ASP A 413 -36.33 14.28 26.54
N GLN A 414 -35.66 15.04 25.66
CA GLN A 414 -35.43 16.49 25.76
C GLN A 414 -35.29 17.10 24.37
N ILE A 415 -35.89 18.27 24.15
CA ILE A 415 -35.75 19.06 22.91
C ILE A 415 -34.45 19.89 22.98
N PRO A 416 -33.42 19.57 22.18
CA PRO A 416 -32.23 20.41 22.10
C PRO A 416 -32.59 21.79 21.52
N GLN A 417 -32.04 22.85 22.12
CA GLN A 417 -32.38 24.23 21.73
C GLN A 417 -31.42 24.77 20.68
N ILE A 418 -31.94 25.52 19.71
CA ILE A 418 -31.12 26.23 18.72
C ILE A 418 -30.28 27.32 19.42
N ASN A 419 -28.96 27.27 19.22
CA ASN A 419 -27.99 28.23 19.75
C ASN A 419 -27.84 29.46 18.84
N TYR A 420 -27.89 29.25 17.52
CA TYR A 420 -27.74 30.30 16.52
C TYR A 420 -28.39 29.89 15.18
N PRO A 421 -29.11 30.80 14.50
CA PRO A 421 -29.53 32.12 14.95
C PRO A 421 -30.52 32.03 16.12
N SER A 422 -30.60 33.05 16.96
CA SER A 422 -31.61 33.10 18.03
C SER A 422 -32.92 33.69 17.52
N HIS A 423 -34.06 33.25 18.06
CA HIS A 423 -35.37 33.81 17.71
C HIS A 423 -35.39 35.36 17.80
N GLY A 424 -35.84 36.01 16.72
CA GLY A 424 -35.87 37.47 16.55
C GLY A 424 -34.53 38.13 16.18
N MET A 425 -33.48 37.36 15.89
CA MET A 425 -32.18 37.89 15.48
C MET A 425 -32.29 38.64 14.14
N THR A 426 -31.59 39.77 14.03
CA THR A 426 -31.53 40.57 12.79
C THR A 426 -30.09 40.69 12.32
N ASN A 427 -29.91 40.94 11.02
CA ASN A 427 -28.61 40.99 10.35
C ASN A 427 -27.82 39.67 10.31
N VAL A 428 -28.52 38.53 10.17
CA VAL A 428 -27.88 37.24 9.91
C VAL A 428 -27.23 37.24 8.51
N ALA A 429 -26.11 36.54 8.35
CA ALA A 429 -25.43 36.39 7.06
C ALA A 429 -26.34 35.65 6.05
N LEU A 430 -26.04 35.77 4.74
CA LEU A 430 -26.81 35.08 3.69
C LEU A 430 -26.48 33.59 3.58
N THR A 431 -25.34 33.16 4.11
CA THR A 431 -24.92 31.76 4.21
C THR A 431 -24.57 31.45 5.68
N PRO A 432 -25.56 31.44 6.59
CA PRO A 432 -25.29 31.24 7.99
C PRO A 432 -24.91 29.79 8.29
N THR A 433 -24.01 29.59 9.24
CA THR A 433 -23.88 28.32 9.97
C THR A 433 -24.87 28.32 11.12
N VAL A 434 -25.89 27.47 11.05
CA VAL A 434 -26.86 27.26 12.13
C VAL A 434 -26.31 26.24 13.12
N SER A 435 -26.66 26.35 14.40
CA SER A 435 -26.18 25.44 15.45
C SER A 435 -27.18 25.27 16.58
N TRP A 436 -27.16 24.11 17.23
CA TRP A 436 -28.06 23.73 18.32
C TRP A 436 -27.29 23.06 19.47
N GLN A 437 -27.96 22.85 20.58
CA GLN A 437 -27.39 22.15 21.73
C GLN A 437 -27.18 20.68 21.40
N LYS A 438 -26.09 20.09 21.90
CA LYS A 438 -25.86 18.66 21.81
C LYS A 438 -27.06 17.83 22.28
N TRP A 439 -27.56 16.94 21.44
CA TRP A 439 -28.56 15.95 21.80
C TRP A 439 -27.94 14.94 22.79
N GLN A 440 -28.48 14.88 24.01
CA GLN A 440 -27.81 14.19 25.11
C GLN A 440 -27.93 12.66 25.06
N ASN A 441 -29.09 12.14 24.64
CA ASN A 441 -29.42 10.73 24.68
C ASN A 441 -30.23 10.32 23.42
N PRO A 442 -29.66 10.38 22.20
CA PRO A 442 -30.30 9.74 21.05
C PRO A 442 -30.37 8.22 21.24
N GLN A 443 -31.35 7.57 20.60
CA GLN A 443 -31.38 6.12 20.47
C GLN A 443 -30.27 5.64 19.48
N PRO A 444 -30.00 4.33 19.37
CA PRO A 444 -29.06 3.82 18.38
C PRO A 444 -29.39 4.29 16.96
N ASP A 445 -30.68 4.21 16.62
CA ASP A 445 -31.23 4.58 15.32
C ASP A 445 -31.88 5.96 15.43
N SER A 446 -31.11 7.00 15.11
CA SER A 446 -31.49 8.39 15.33
C SER A 446 -30.74 9.37 14.43
N GLY A 447 -31.39 10.48 14.10
CA GLY A 447 -30.77 11.54 13.31
C GLY A 447 -31.41 12.91 13.47
N VAL A 448 -30.86 13.88 12.75
CA VAL A 448 -31.25 15.30 12.80
C VAL A 448 -31.58 15.79 11.41
N PHE A 449 -32.77 16.35 11.23
CA PHE A 449 -33.19 16.99 9.99
C PHE A 449 -33.25 18.52 10.18
N VAL A 450 -32.85 19.30 9.17
CA VAL A 450 -32.79 20.77 9.27
C VAL A 450 -33.44 21.41 8.05
N GLY A 451 -34.44 22.26 8.31
CA GLY A 451 -35.13 23.05 7.28
C GLY A 451 -35.14 24.54 7.58
N ILE A 452 -35.06 25.36 6.53
CA ILE A 452 -35.18 26.82 6.60
C ILE A 452 -36.24 27.27 5.59
N GLU A 453 -37.37 27.73 6.09
CA GLU A 453 -38.48 28.23 5.28
C GLU A 453 -38.60 29.75 5.33
N LYS A 454 -38.82 30.37 4.17
CA LYS A 454 -39.14 31.78 4.11
C LYS A 454 -40.60 32.02 4.52
N THR A 455 -40.78 32.73 5.63
CA THR A 455 -42.12 33.09 6.19
C THR A 455 -43.06 33.81 5.21
N GLN A 456 -42.56 34.38 4.10
CA GLN A 456 -43.35 34.94 3.01
C GLN A 456 -42.69 34.70 1.65
N GLY A 457 -43.32 33.83 0.84
CA GLY A 457 -42.92 33.53 -0.54
C GLY A 457 -42.29 32.14 -0.67
N ASP A 458 -41.98 31.75 -1.90
CA ASP A 458 -41.61 30.36 -2.22
C ASP A 458 -40.08 30.21 -2.22
N HIS A 459 -39.46 30.19 -1.03
CA HIS A 459 -38.04 29.88 -0.87
C HIS A 459 -37.85 29.02 0.38
N PHE A 460 -37.33 27.82 0.16
CA PHE A 460 -37.10 26.81 1.16
C PHE A 460 -35.73 26.17 0.93
N VAL A 461 -34.99 25.89 2.01
CA VAL A 461 -33.66 25.28 1.96
C VAL A 461 -33.55 24.23 3.07
N GLU A 462 -33.08 23.04 2.74
CA GLU A 462 -32.98 21.92 3.68
C GLU A 462 -31.68 21.12 3.51
N THR A 463 -31.47 20.16 4.42
CA THR A 463 -30.47 19.11 4.32
C THR A 463 -30.87 18.07 3.28
N ASP A 464 -29.90 17.57 2.50
CA ASP A 464 -30.15 16.57 1.44
C ASP A 464 -30.36 15.14 2.01
N GLY A 465 -30.68 15.01 3.31
CA GLY A 465 -30.68 13.76 4.07
C GLY A 465 -30.90 13.98 5.57
N LEU A 466 -31.07 12.87 6.31
CA LEU A 466 -31.02 12.86 7.76
C LEU A 466 -29.55 12.92 8.22
N LEU A 467 -29.20 13.94 9.00
CA LEU A 467 -27.85 14.05 9.56
C LEU A 467 -27.68 13.10 10.74
N THR A 468 -26.45 12.68 11.03
CA THR A 468 -26.18 11.84 12.21
C THR A 468 -26.61 12.54 13.51
N ALA A 469 -27.08 11.77 14.51
CA ALA A 469 -27.50 12.29 15.82
C ALA A 469 -26.41 13.05 16.61
N LYS A 470 -25.14 12.96 16.19
CA LYS A 470 -24.00 13.69 16.79
C LYS A 470 -23.82 15.10 16.23
N THR A 471 -24.52 15.43 15.15
CA THR A 471 -24.37 16.73 14.47
C THR A 471 -24.90 17.85 15.35
N GLU A 472 -24.14 18.94 15.49
CA GLU A 472 -24.47 20.11 16.34
C GLU A 472 -24.64 21.41 15.53
N SER A 473 -24.37 21.36 14.22
CA SER A 473 -24.43 22.51 13.31
C SER A 473 -24.54 22.11 11.85
N TRP A 474 -25.10 22.99 11.03
CA TRP A 474 -25.20 22.85 9.57
C TRP A 474 -24.97 24.21 8.89
N THR A 475 -24.34 24.24 7.71
CA THR A 475 -24.00 25.50 7.00
C THR A 475 -24.73 25.60 5.67
N VAL A 476 -25.42 26.73 5.45
CA VAL A 476 -26.05 27.04 4.16
C VAL A 476 -24.97 27.28 3.11
N THR A 477 -24.99 26.49 2.03
CA THR A 477 -24.04 26.57 0.92
C THR A 477 -24.30 27.78 0.02
N GLN A 478 -23.33 28.12 -0.82
CA GLN A 478 -23.41 29.32 -1.65
C GLN A 478 -24.51 29.25 -2.73
N ASP A 479 -24.80 28.06 -3.25
CA ASP A 479 -25.86 27.79 -4.23
C ASP A 479 -27.26 27.84 -3.60
N LYS A 480 -27.37 27.54 -2.31
CA LYS A 480 -28.59 27.62 -1.49
C LYS A 480 -28.70 28.94 -0.69
N SER A 481 -28.01 30.01 -1.09
CA SER A 481 -27.89 31.24 -0.30
C SER A 481 -29.22 31.94 -0.01
N LEU A 482 -29.39 32.43 1.22
CA LEU A 482 -30.57 33.16 1.67
C LEU A 482 -30.66 34.55 1.03
N GLU A 483 -31.87 35.09 0.95
CA GLU A 483 -32.12 36.41 0.39
C GLU A 483 -31.85 37.52 1.42
N PRO A 484 -31.29 38.68 0.99
CA PRO A 484 -31.10 39.83 1.87
C PRO A 484 -32.44 40.43 2.31
N ASP A 485 -32.45 41.05 3.49
CA ASP A 485 -33.60 41.73 4.09
C ASP A 485 -34.89 40.86 4.20
N SER A 486 -34.76 39.54 4.33
CA SER A 486 -35.87 38.58 4.40
C SER A 486 -35.99 37.91 5.77
N THR A 487 -37.21 37.48 6.14
CA THR A 487 -37.49 36.75 7.39
C THR A 487 -37.68 35.26 7.11
N TYR A 488 -36.93 34.44 7.85
CA TYR A 488 -36.91 32.99 7.74
C TYR A 488 -37.27 32.35 9.07
N GLU A 489 -37.84 31.16 8.99
CA GLU A 489 -38.07 30.19 10.06
C GLU A 489 -37.08 29.05 9.86
N LEU A 490 -36.30 28.74 10.89
CA LEU A 490 -35.41 27.58 10.95
C LEU A 490 -36.07 26.58 11.89
N TYR A 491 -36.26 25.36 11.41
CA TYR A 491 -36.69 24.23 12.23
C TYR A 491 -35.65 23.11 12.17
N VAL A 492 -35.52 22.40 13.28
CA VAL A 492 -34.58 21.28 13.46
C VAL A 492 -35.34 20.14 14.12
N ASP A 493 -35.48 19.03 13.41
CA ASP A 493 -36.15 17.83 13.89
C ASP A 493 -35.14 16.82 14.43
N PHE A 494 -35.42 16.33 15.63
CA PHE A 494 -34.66 15.27 16.28
C PHE A 494 -35.47 13.99 16.20
N ILE A 495 -35.01 13.05 15.39
CA ILE A 495 -35.78 11.89 14.95
C ILE A 495 -35.15 10.63 15.54
N ASN A 496 -35.96 9.86 16.27
CA ASN A 496 -35.67 8.48 16.62
C ASN A 496 -36.52 7.60 15.69
N TYR A 497 -35.94 6.57 15.09
CA TYR A 497 -36.66 5.68 14.19
C TYR A 497 -36.37 4.22 14.50
N ASP A 498 -37.30 3.35 14.12
CA ASP A 498 -37.16 1.91 14.14
C ASP A 498 -37.58 1.37 12.77
N TYR A 499 -36.92 0.30 12.35
CA TYR A 499 -37.19 -0.36 11.07
C TYR A 499 -37.63 -1.80 11.33
N GLN A 500 -38.80 -2.14 10.81
CA GLN A 500 -39.43 -3.44 11.01
C GLN A 500 -39.80 -4.04 9.66
N ILE A 501 -39.59 -5.35 9.52
CA ILE A 501 -40.16 -6.12 8.40
C ILE A 501 -41.38 -6.86 8.93
N ILE A 502 -42.57 -6.47 8.48
CA ILE A 502 -43.83 -7.11 8.84
C ILE A 502 -44.40 -7.74 7.59
N ASP A 503 -44.50 -9.08 7.58
CA ASP A 503 -45.02 -9.87 6.46
C ASP A 503 -44.40 -9.49 5.10
N GLN A 504 -43.06 -9.37 5.08
CA GLN A 504 -42.24 -9.05 3.89
C GLN A 504 -42.42 -7.62 3.34
N THR A 505 -42.95 -6.72 4.16
CA THR A 505 -43.11 -5.29 3.84
C THR A 505 -42.29 -4.46 4.82
N ASP A 506 -41.64 -3.43 4.30
CA ASP A 506 -40.84 -2.48 5.07
C ASP A 506 -41.76 -1.52 5.83
N VAL A 507 -41.58 -1.47 7.15
CA VAL A 507 -42.35 -0.63 8.06
C VAL A 507 -41.40 0.24 8.85
N PHE A 508 -41.50 1.54 8.64
CA PHE A 508 -40.71 2.56 9.31
C PHE A 508 -41.53 3.19 10.42
N VAL A 509 -41.01 3.16 11.65
CA VAL A 509 -41.68 3.73 12.81
C VAL A 509 -40.85 4.89 13.32
N LEU A 510 -41.37 6.11 13.26
CA LEU A 510 -40.61 7.31 13.58
C LEU A 510 -41.23 8.11 14.72
N SER A 511 -40.38 8.66 15.58
CA SER A 511 -40.80 9.68 16.53
C SER A 511 -39.88 10.88 16.46
N TRP A 512 -40.47 12.07 16.43
CA TRP A 512 -39.70 13.30 16.25
C TRP A 512 -40.12 14.41 17.21
N MET A 513 -39.16 15.28 17.52
CA MET A 513 -39.39 16.54 18.21
C MET A 513 -38.73 17.67 17.45
N GLU A 514 -39.49 18.75 17.23
CA GLU A 514 -38.99 19.93 16.51
C GLU A 514 -38.49 21.01 17.48
N SER A 515 -37.47 21.77 17.06
CA SER A 515 -37.13 23.08 17.62
C SER A 515 -37.13 24.13 16.51
N ASP A 516 -37.81 25.25 16.74
CA ASP A 516 -37.94 26.34 15.77
C ASP A 516 -37.33 27.68 16.26
N VAL A 517 -36.86 28.51 15.32
CA VAL A 517 -36.54 29.93 15.55
C VAL A 517 -36.78 30.77 14.30
N SER A 518 -37.26 32.00 14.45
CA SER A 518 -37.37 32.95 13.32
C SER A 518 -36.27 34.01 13.35
N PHE A 519 -35.70 34.40 12.21
CA PHE A 519 -34.62 35.42 12.11
C PHE A 519 -34.68 36.26 10.81
N THR A 520 -33.88 37.33 10.73
CA THR A 520 -33.79 38.25 9.57
C THR A 520 -32.35 38.48 9.11
N THR A 521 -32.10 38.47 7.80
CA THR A 521 -30.77 38.74 7.17
C THR A 521 -30.41 40.24 7.09
N GLY A 522 -29.13 40.64 6.91
CA GLY A 522 -28.66 42.06 7.03
C GLY A 522 -27.82 42.67 5.89
N ALA A 523 -27.50 43.98 6.01
CA ALA A 523 -26.68 44.76 5.07
C ALA A 523 -25.22 45.02 5.59
N GLY A 524 -24.18 44.60 4.85
CA GLY A 524 -22.76 44.53 5.29
C GLY A 524 -22.00 45.83 5.68
N ASN A 525 -20.90 45.70 6.43
CA ASN A 525 -20.04 46.74 7.08
C ASN A 525 -19.13 47.55 6.08
N PRO A 526 -18.88 48.88 6.20
CA PRO A 526 -18.08 49.68 5.24
C PRO A 526 -16.53 49.66 5.42
N GLY A 527 -15.75 49.68 4.32
CA GLY A 527 -14.26 49.51 4.27
C GLY A 527 -13.74 48.95 2.91
N PRO A 528 -12.41 48.92 2.65
CA PRO A 528 -11.85 48.10 1.57
C PRO A 528 -11.92 46.61 1.93
N ASP A 529 -11.95 45.73 0.94
CA ASP A 529 -12.06 44.28 1.14
C ASP A 529 -11.40 43.56 -0.03
N LEU A 530 -10.21 43.02 0.19
CA LEU A 530 -9.43 42.32 -0.79
C LEU A 530 -9.86 40.85 -0.83
N ILE A 531 -10.04 40.37 -2.06
CA ILE A 531 -10.18 38.94 -2.34
C ILE A 531 -9.27 38.60 -3.50
N GLY A 532 -9.02 37.32 -3.72
CA GLY A 532 -8.35 36.90 -4.93
C GLY A 532 -8.69 35.50 -5.38
N TYR A 533 -8.16 35.15 -6.54
CA TYR A 533 -8.32 33.84 -7.16
C TYR A 533 -7.12 33.53 -8.05
N TYR A 534 -6.83 32.25 -8.23
CA TYR A 534 -5.84 31.80 -9.21
C TYR A 534 -6.38 32.03 -10.62
N GLN A 535 -5.61 32.76 -11.42
CA GLN A 535 -5.86 32.84 -12.86
C GLN A 535 -5.19 31.66 -13.59
N ASP A 536 -4.01 31.24 -13.12
CA ASP A 536 -3.24 30.15 -13.72
C ASP A 536 -2.16 29.66 -12.74
N ILE A 537 -1.97 28.35 -12.66
CA ILE A 537 -0.90 27.69 -11.91
C ILE A 537 -0.10 26.86 -12.92
N ILE A 538 1.18 27.20 -13.06
CA ILE A 538 2.07 26.54 -14.01
C ILE A 538 3.12 25.77 -13.20
N LEU A 539 2.76 24.57 -12.77
CA LEU A 539 3.61 23.56 -12.14
C LEU A 539 3.38 22.20 -12.83
N PRO A 540 4.32 21.24 -12.73
CA PRO A 540 4.01 19.86 -13.09
C PRO A 540 2.93 19.27 -12.18
N ASP A 541 2.06 18.41 -12.70
CA ASP A 541 1.00 17.73 -11.92
C ASP A 541 1.60 16.84 -10.82
N VAL A 542 2.65 16.09 -11.18
CA VAL A 542 3.53 15.37 -10.24
C VAL A 542 4.85 16.12 -10.08
N MET A 543 5.07 16.70 -8.92
CA MET A 543 6.20 17.53 -8.54
C MET A 543 7.28 16.76 -7.80
N VAL A 544 8.52 17.24 -7.89
CA VAL A 544 9.61 16.80 -7.02
C VAL A 544 10.29 18.01 -6.36
N PRO A 545 10.91 17.84 -5.18
CA PRO A 545 11.78 18.86 -4.58
C PRO A 545 12.74 19.51 -5.58
N SER A 546 12.84 20.85 -5.53
CA SER A 546 13.55 21.73 -6.47
C SER A 546 12.86 22.03 -7.82
N ASP A 547 11.67 21.49 -8.09
CA ASP A 547 10.88 21.89 -9.26
C ASP A 547 10.53 23.38 -9.23
N LYS A 548 10.27 23.94 -10.41
CA LYS A 548 10.04 25.37 -10.60
C LYS A 548 8.80 25.60 -11.42
N GLY A 549 7.97 26.52 -10.94
CA GLY A 549 6.74 26.91 -11.59
C GLY A 549 6.48 28.40 -11.52
N LYS A 550 5.23 28.77 -11.78
CA LYS A 550 4.70 30.13 -11.64
C LYS A 550 3.27 30.07 -11.16
N ALA A 551 2.89 31.02 -10.31
CA ALA A 551 1.50 31.33 -10.02
C ALA A 551 1.14 32.69 -10.61
N ILE A 552 -0.06 32.78 -11.16
CA ILE A 552 -0.71 34.00 -11.62
C ILE A 552 -2.00 34.13 -10.82
N ILE A 553 -2.11 35.17 -10.01
CA ILE A 553 -3.31 35.47 -9.22
C ILE A 553 -3.87 36.83 -9.60
N THR A 554 -5.17 37.00 -9.43
CA THR A 554 -5.83 38.30 -9.51
C THR A 554 -6.32 38.67 -8.12
N VAL A 555 -6.02 39.89 -7.68
CA VAL A 555 -6.51 40.45 -6.42
C VAL A 555 -7.48 41.58 -6.74
N ALA A 556 -8.69 41.52 -6.22
CA ALA A 556 -9.76 42.49 -6.43
C ALA A 556 -10.13 43.16 -5.11
N ASN A 557 -10.63 44.40 -5.17
CA ASN A 557 -11.22 45.08 -4.02
C ASN A 557 -12.75 45.09 -4.15
N VAL A 558 -13.43 44.23 -3.39
CA VAL A 558 -14.90 44.10 -3.35
C VAL A 558 -15.56 45.00 -2.29
N GLY A 559 -14.74 45.73 -1.52
CA GLY A 559 -15.20 46.71 -0.54
C GLY A 559 -15.72 48.00 -1.18
N ASP A 560 -16.22 48.93 -0.35
CA ASP A 560 -16.75 50.23 -0.80
C ASP A 560 -15.75 51.39 -0.64
N GLN A 561 -14.52 51.10 -0.19
CA GLN A 561 -13.45 52.10 -0.07
C GLN A 561 -12.18 51.71 -0.85
N LEU A 562 -11.29 52.67 -1.06
CA LEU A 562 -10.02 52.50 -1.78
C LEU A 562 -9.03 51.65 -0.96
N ALA A 563 -8.60 50.51 -1.52
CA ALA A 563 -7.46 49.75 -1.00
C ALA A 563 -6.14 50.36 -1.50
N GLN A 564 -5.34 50.96 -0.61
CA GLN A 564 -4.08 51.62 -0.98
C GLN A 564 -3.00 51.50 0.10
N GLU A 565 -2.24 50.41 0.09
CA GLU A 565 -1.08 50.20 0.95
C GLU A 565 -0.04 49.31 0.22
N LYS A 566 1.13 49.09 0.84
CA LYS A 566 2.06 48.03 0.47
C LYS A 566 1.71 46.75 1.21
N ILE A 567 1.34 45.74 0.43
CA ILE A 567 0.98 44.42 0.93
C ILE A 567 2.09 43.40 0.62
N ASN A 568 2.11 42.28 1.35
CA ASN A 568 2.87 41.09 0.94
C ASN A 568 1.91 40.05 0.39
N ILE A 569 2.43 39.18 -0.49
CA ILE A 569 1.68 38.01 -0.95
C ILE A 569 2.63 36.82 -0.86
N HIS A 570 2.32 35.86 0.01
CA HIS A 570 3.12 34.64 0.18
C HIS A 570 2.36 33.44 -0.39
N PHE A 571 3.12 32.49 -0.94
CA PHE A 571 2.59 31.30 -1.60
C PHE A 571 3.16 30.07 -0.89
N TYR A 572 2.28 29.20 -0.43
CA TYR A 572 2.60 28.05 0.40
C TYR A 572 2.12 26.76 -0.26
N ALA A 573 2.86 25.68 -0.07
CA ALA A 573 2.33 24.33 -0.20
C ALA A 573 1.85 23.91 1.20
N SER A 574 0.56 23.60 1.33
CA SER A 574 -0.09 23.21 2.58
C SER A 574 -0.76 21.85 2.43
N ALA A 575 -0.73 21.03 3.49
CA ALA A 575 -1.48 19.77 3.53
C ALA A 575 -2.99 20.01 3.68
N ASP A 576 -3.39 21.18 4.17
CA ASP A 576 -4.79 21.58 4.36
C ASP A 576 -5.10 22.91 3.65
N GLN A 577 -6.29 23.45 3.91
CA GLN A 577 -6.78 24.68 3.29
C GLN A 577 -6.54 25.94 4.15
N THR A 578 -5.73 25.82 5.20
CA THR A 578 -5.42 26.88 6.16
C THR A 578 -3.94 27.25 6.09
N VAL A 579 -3.63 28.53 6.33
CA VAL A 579 -2.22 28.97 6.36
C VAL A 579 -1.70 28.93 7.79
N ASP A 580 -0.68 28.11 8.05
CA ASP A 580 -0.08 27.94 9.38
C ASP A 580 1.46 27.81 9.38
N ALA A 581 2.03 27.29 10.48
CA ALA A 581 3.47 27.20 10.66
C ALA A 581 4.11 25.95 10.02
N ASP A 582 3.32 24.94 9.68
CA ASP A 582 3.75 23.68 9.09
C ASP A 582 3.80 23.76 7.55
N ASP A 583 3.27 24.86 6.99
CA ASP A 583 3.30 25.19 5.57
C ASP A 583 4.67 25.49 4.97
N PHE A 584 4.84 25.07 3.72
CA PHE A 584 6.08 25.22 2.97
C PHE A 584 6.06 26.42 2.02
N LEU A 585 6.80 27.48 2.35
CA LEU A 585 6.89 28.68 1.50
C LEU A 585 7.54 28.38 0.12
N MET A 586 6.74 28.46 -0.94
CA MET A 586 7.16 28.22 -2.33
C MET A 586 7.59 29.49 -3.07
N GLY A 587 7.05 30.66 -2.67
CA GLY A 587 7.32 31.93 -3.33
C GLY A 587 6.74 33.14 -2.60
N SER A 588 7.23 34.34 -2.90
CA SER A 588 6.72 35.58 -2.29
C SER A 588 6.80 36.80 -3.20
N ILE A 589 5.85 37.72 -3.02
CA ILE A 589 5.84 39.08 -3.56
C ILE A 589 5.82 40.05 -2.39
N ASN A 590 6.97 40.62 -2.04
CA ASN A 590 7.10 41.44 -0.85
C ASN A 590 6.98 42.95 -1.15
N ASN A 591 6.41 43.70 -0.21
CA ASN A 591 6.32 45.17 -0.21
C ASN A 591 5.70 45.75 -1.48
N LYS A 592 4.61 45.14 -1.96
CA LYS A 592 3.98 45.50 -3.23
C LYS A 592 2.91 46.56 -3.02
N MET A 593 3.15 47.76 -3.54
CA MET A 593 2.14 48.83 -3.54
C MET A 593 0.93 48.44 -4.39
N ILE A 594 -0.26 48.50 -3.79
CA ILE A 594 -1.56 48.41 -4.46
C ILE A 594 -2.31 49.74 -4.39
N LYS A 595 -3.22 49.92 -5.34
CA LYS A 595 -4.16 51.04 -5.40
C LYS A 595 -5.36 50.58 -6.23
N LEU A 596 -6.39 50.06 -5.57
CA LEU A 596 -7.59 49.48 -6.19
C LEU A 596 -8.82 50.24 -5.70
N ASN A 597 -9.52 50.95 -6.59
CA ASN A 597 -10.82 51.51 -6.23
C ASN A 597 -11.83 50.36 -6.02
N PRO A 598 -12.99 50.61 -5.39
CA PRO A 598 -14.08 49.63 -5.34
C PRO A 598 -14.38 49.02 -6.72
N GLY A 599 -14.33 47.69 -6.83
CA GLY A 599 -14.52 46.93 -8.06
C GLY A 599 -13.32 46.84 -9.01
N ASP A 600 -12.19 47.51 -8.70
CA ASP A 600 -10.96 47.35 -9.49
C ASP A 600 -10.19 46.08 -9.06
N ASP A 601 -9.53 45.44 -10.02
CA ASP A 601 -8.65 44.30 -9.81
C ASP A 601 -7.22 44.53 -10.33
N LYS A 602 -6.29 43.65 -9.92
CA LYS A 602 -4.92 43.63 -10.44
C LYS A 602 -4.31 42.24 -10.38
N THR A 603 -3.71 41.85 -11.50
CA THR A 603 -2.97 40.59 -11.62
C THR A 603 -1.53 40.69 -11.08
N PHE A 604 -1.12 39.66 -10.34
CA PHE A 604 0.25 39.43 -9.88
C PHE A 604 0.81 38.13 -10.46
N LYS A 605 2.13 38.08 -10.62
CA LYS A 605 2.85 36.92 -11.14
C LYS A 605 4.07 36.66 -10.27
N THR A 606 4.23 35.44 -9.79
CA THR A 606 5.41 35.02 -9.02
C THR A 606 6.04 33.77 -9.62
N LYS A 607 7.29 33.50 -9.23
CA LYS A 607 7.94 32.22 -9.49
C LYS A 607 7.81 31.37 -8.25
N LEU A 608 7.47 30.10 -8.43
CA LEU A 608 7.41 29.11 -7.37
C LEU A 608 8.64 28.19 -7.45
N THR A 609 9.10 27.73 -6.30
CA THR A 609 10.10 26.66 -6.20
C THR A 609 9.65 25.70 -5.12
N VAL A 610 9.52 24.42 -5.46
CA VAL A 610 9.23 23.36 -4.49
C VAL A 610 10.43 23.26 -3.54
N PRO A 611 10.25 23.41 -2.21
CA PRO A 611 11.33 23.35 -1.23
C PRO A 611 12.11 22.02 -1.26
N LEU A 612 13.28 21.98 -0.62
CA LEU A 612 14.14 20.77 -0.65
C LEU A 612 13.83 19.81 0.51
N ASP A 613 13.13 20.32 1.51
CA ASP A 613 12.76 19.72 2.79
C ASP A 613 11.25 19.45 2.87
N ILE A 614 10.52 19.58 1.75
CA ILE A 614 9.11 19.19 1.69
C ILE A 614 9.01 17.65 1.59
N PRO A 615 8.25 17.00 2.49
CA PRO A 615 7.93 15.57 2.40
C PRO A 615 7.17 15.23 1.11
N ALA A 616 7.13 13.94 0.78
CA ALA A 616 6.20 13.47 -0.24
C ALA A 616 4.75 13.55 0.29
N GLY A 617 3.77 13.80 -0.57
CA GLY A 617 2.36 13.93 -0.21
C GLY A 617 1.58 14.87 -1.14
N ALA A 618 0.28 15.00 -0.88
CA ALA A 618 -0.61 15.92 -1.57
C ALA A 618 -0.60 17.30 -0.91
N TYR A 619 -0.51 18.38 -1.70
CA TYR A 619 -0.50 19.74 -1.16
C TYR A 619 -1.40 20.69 -1.94
N TYR A 620 -2.21 21.49 -1.25
CA TYR A 620 -2.85 22.67 -1.79
C TYR A 620 -1.80 23.78 -2.03
N LEU A 621 -2.00 24.59 -3.06
CA LEU A 621 -1.23 25.82 -3.26
C LEU A 621 -2.01 27.00 -2.68
N LEU A 622 -1.64 27.42 -1.47
CA LEU A 622 -2.26 28.57 -0.82
C LEU A 622 -1.56 29.87 -1.19
N ALA A 623 -2.33 30.95 -1.37
CA ALA A 623 -1.79 32.30 -1.45
C ALA A 623 -2.44 33.21 -0.39
N SER A 624 -1.62 33.70 0.54
CA SER A 624 -2.03 34.67 1.56
C SER A 624 -1.85 36.10 1.01
N ILE A 625 -2.95 36.80 0.78
CA ILE A 625 -2.98 38.21 0.35
C ILE A 625 -2.84 39.11 1.57
N ASP A 626 -2.03 40.16 1.44
CA ASP A 626 -1.69 41.06 2.53
C ASP A 626 -1.15 40.35 3.77
N ASP A 627 -0.28 39.36 3.53
CA ASP A 627 0.37 38.61 4.58
C ASP A 627 1.10 39.55 5.58
N GLY A 628 0.59 39.59 6.81
CA GLY A 628 0.97 40.51 7.88
C GLY A 628 -0.02 41.65 8.17
N ASN A 629 -1.18 41.66 7.51
CA ASN A 629 -2.35 42.53 7.68
C ASN A 629 -1.96 44.01 7.74
N ALA A 630 -1.26 44.47 6.70
CA ALA A 630 -0.75 45.84 6.62
C ALA A 630 -1.85 46.86 6.25
N LEU A 631 -2.88 46.42 5.52
CA LEU A 631 -4.10 47.14 5.21
C LEU A 631 -5.21 46.60 6.12
N ALA A 632 -5.97 47.47 6.76
CA ALA A 632 -7.15 47.06 7.52
C ALA A 632 -8.36 46.92 6.58
N GLU A 633 -9.01 45.76 6.64
CA GLU A 633 -10.05 45.34 5.70
C GLU A 633 -11.42 45.14 6.38
N ARG A 634 -12.48 44.92 5.59
CA ARG A 634 -13.81 44.57 6.12
C ARG A 634 -13.84 43.17 6.70
N ASP A 635 -13.17 42.28 6.00
CA ASP A 635 -12.99 40.88 6.35
C ASP A 635 -11.51 40.56 6.12
N GLU A 636 -10.85 40.04 7.14
CA GLU A 636 -9.43 39.64 7.06
C GLU A 636 -9.31 38.14 6.77
N THR A 637 -10.44 37.41 6.83
CA THR A 637 -10.48 35.95 6.74
C THR A 637 -10.65 35.46 5.30
N ASN A 638 -11.05 36.32 4.37
CA ASN A 638 -11.24 36.04 2.95
C ASN A 638 -10.00 36.36 2.08
N ASN A 639 -8.84 36.58 2.70
CA ASN A 639 -7.57 36.89 2.04
C ASN A 639 -6.74 35.67 1.62
N ILE A 640 -7.23 34.45 1.90
CA ILE A 640 -6.57 33.20 1.52
C ILE A 640 -7.17 32.71 0.21
N ILE A 641 -6.32 32.51 -0.80
CA ILE A 641 -6.69 31.87 -2.06
C ILE A 641 -6.24 30.41 -1.99
N ILE A 642 -7.15 29.49 -2.25
CA ILE A 642 -6.90 28.05 -2.31
C ILE A 642 -6.91 27.62 -3.80
N SER A 643 -6.09 26.64 -4.18
CA SER A 643 -6.16 26.02 -5.51
C SER A 643 -7.35 25.07 -5.62
N ASP A 644 -7.91 24.89 -6.83
CA ASP A 644 -9.07 24.03 -7.08
C ASP A 644 -8.84 22.53 -6.74
N GLY A 645 -7.60 22.15 -6.43
CA GLY A 645 -7.21 20.81 -5.97
C GLY A 645 -5.78 20.80 -5.41
N THR A 646 -5.29 19.61 -5.08
CA THR A 646 -3.92 19.38 -4.61
C THR A 646 -2.98 19.05 -5.75
N GLY A 647 -1.69 19.35 -5.59
CA GLY A 647 -0.61 18.86 -6.43
C GLY A 647 0.20 17.79 -5.69
N GLN A 648 0.64 16.75 -6.39
CA GLN A 648 1.35 15.62 -5.78
C GLN A 648 2.85 15.88 -5.72
N VAL A 649 3.44 15.89 -4.53
CA VAL A 649 4.89 15.93 -4.34
C VAL A 649 5.39 14.51 -4.11
N VAL A 650 6.31 14.03 -4.97
CA VAL A 650 6.89 12.69 -4.85
C VAL A 650 8.39 12.74 -4.68
N TRP A 651 8.93 11.76 -3.96
CA TRP A 651 10.38 11.54 -3.86
C TRP A 651 10.85 10.53 -4.90
N GLN A 652 10.65 10.89 -6.16
CA GLN A 652 11.02 10.07 -7.32
C GLN A 652 12.02 10.77 -8.24
N PHE A 653 12.81 10.00 -8.98
CA PHE A 653 13.73 10.53 -9.98
C PHE A 653 13.99 9.55 -11.12
N GLY A 654 14.06 10.06 -12.36
CA GLY A 654 14.23 9.24 -13.56
C GLY A 654 13.26 9.62 -14.66
N ILE A 655 12.59 8.62 -15.24
CA ILE A 655 11.54 8.76 -16.25
C ILE A 655 10.22 8.28 -15.64
N PHE A 656 9.26 9.19 -15.42
CA PHE A 656 7.92 8.91 -14.88
C PHE A 656 6.98 10.07 -15.25
N ALA A 657 5.65 9.86 -15.29
CA ALA A 657 4.64 10.89 -15.59
C ALA A 657 4.98 11.75 -16.82
N ASP A 658 5.41 11.14 -17.93
CA ASP A 658 5.95 11.78 -19.14
C ASP A 658 7.20 12.68 -18.97
N ARG A 659 7.69 12.84 -17.74
CA ARG A 659 8.88 13.62 -17.41
C ARG A 659 10.12 12.76 -17.63
N LYS A 660 11.14 13.34 -18.27
CA LYS A 660 12.42 12.65 -18.56
C LYS A 660 13.59 13.30 -17.83
N ASN A 661 14.47 12.48 -17.27
CA ASN A 661 15.67 12.92 -16.55
C ASN A 661 15.37 13.79 -15.32
N VAL A 662 14.26 13.49 -14.64
CA VAL A 662 13.92 14.13 -13.37
C VAL A 662 15.03 13.85 -12.35
N LYS A 663 15.41 14.86 -11.59
CA LYS A 663 16.42 14.75 -10.52
C LYS A 663 15.76 15.13 -9.22
N LEU A 664 15.92 14.28 -8.22
CA LEU A 664 15.49 14.58 -6.87
C LEU A 664 16.62 15.29 -6.12
N ARG A 665 16.29 16.42 -5.49
CA ARG A 665 17.20 17.18 -4.63
C ARG A 665 16.53 17.39 -3.29
N VAL A 666 16.98 16.68 -2.28
CA VAL A 666 16.42 16.71 -0.93
C VAL A 666 17.43 17.25 0.06
N GLN A 667 16.95 17.92 1.10
CA GLN A 667 17.73 18.46 2.20
C GLN A 667 17.31 17.73 3.48
N GLN A 668 18.27 17.15 4.21
CA GLN A 668 18.04 16.57 5.53
C GLN A 668 17.97 17.67 6.61
N ASP A 669 17.48 17.34 7.79
CA ASP A 669 17.36 18.25 8.95
C ASP A 669 18.67 18.94 9.34
N ASP A 670 19.80 18.27 9.13
CA ASP A 670 21.13 18.82 9.39
C ASP A 670 21.62 19.83 8.32
N GLY A 671 20.79 20.07 7.29
CA GLY A 671 21.06 20.94 6.15
C GLY A 671 21.85 20.26 5.03
N LEU A 672 22.14 18.96 5.11
CA LEU A 672 22.84 18.23 4.06
C LEU A 672 21.94 18.02 2.85
N VAL A 673 22.41 18.51 1.69
CA VAL A 673 21.68 18.36 0.42
C VAL A 673 22.21 17.17 -0.36
N LEU A 674 21.31 16.24 -0.68
CA LEU A 674 21.54 15.13 -1.59
C LEU A 674 20.99 15.47 -2.97
N THR A 675 21.57 14.85 -3.99
CA THR A 675 21.05 14.92 -5.35
C THR A 675 21.13 13.55 -6.00
N PHE A 676 19.96 12.98 -6.23
CA PHE A 676 19.75 11.72 -6.91
C PHE A 676 19.58 11.98 -8.40
N ILE A 677 20.27 11.18 -9.21
CA ILE A 677 20.30 11.33 -10.66
C ILE A 677 20.22 9.94 -11.27
N MET A 678 19.18 9.72 -12.05
CA MET A 678 19.06 8.55 -12.92
C MET A 678 19.23 8.96 -14.39
N LYS A 679 19.87 8.08 -15.16
CA LYS A 679 20.01 8.20 -16.62
C LYS A 679 19.80 6.84 -17.25
N GLY A 680 18.93 6.77 -18.24
CA GLY A 680 18.48 5.50 -18.85
C GLY A 680 16.99 5.35 -18.64
N GLU A 681 16.51 4.13 -18.82
CA GLU A 681 15.10 3.77 -18.63
C GLU A 681 14.74 3.64 -17.14
N GLY A 682 13.45 3.79 -16.86
CA GLY A 682 12.91 3.66 -15.50
C GLY A 682 13.12 4.89 -14.61
N PHE A 683 12.69 4.72 -13.38
CA PHE A 683 12.87 5.67 -12.29
C PHE A 683 13.21 4.95 -10.99
N ALA A 684 13.43 5.73 -9.94
CA ALA A 684 13.54 5.23 -8.59
C ALA A 684 12.70 6.08 -7.65
N LYS A 685 12.13 5.43 -6.64
CA LYS A 685 11.36 6.01 -5.53
C LYS A 685 12.20 5.90 -4.25
N ILE A 686 12.07 6.87 -3.38
CA ILE A 686 12.62 6.82 -2.02
C ILE A 686 11.43 6.66 -1.09
N LEU A 687 11.47 5.63 -0.24
CA LEU A 687 10.51 5.42 0.84
C LEU A 687 11.08 5.84 2.19
N GLY A 688 10.17 6.21 3.09
CA GLY A 688 10.45 6.74 4.42
C GLY A 688 10.90 8.20 4.40
N ASP A 689 11.32 8.69 5.56
CA ASP A 689 11.68 10.09 5.77
C ASP A 689 13.06 10.46 5.18
N PHE A 690 13.58 11.62 5.59
CA PHE A 690 14.93 12.13 5.29
C PHE A 690 16.10 11.18 5.63
N ASN A 691 15.83 10.01 6.24
CA ASN A 691 16.81 8.97 6.56
C ASN A 691 17.04 7.94 5.45
N PHE A 692 16.28 7.99 4.34
CA PHE A 692 16.44 7.11 3.17
C PHE A 692 16.40 5.63 3.55
N GLU A 693 15.29 5.21 4.13
CA GLU A 693 15.11 3.83 4.59
C GLU A 693 15.22 2.85 3.44
N GLN A 694 14.57 3.15 2.32
CA GLN A 694 14.60 2.30 1.14
C GLN A 694 14.63 3.11 -0.16
N LEU A 695 15.45 2.65 -1.10
CA LEU A 695 15.46 3.13 -2.48
C LEU A 695 14.95 2.00 -3.37
N LEU A 696 13.80 2.23 -3.99
CA LEU A 696 13.13 1.30 -4.90
C LEU A 696 13.48 1.62 -6.35
N LEU A 697 13.76 0.61 -7.15
CA LEU A 697 14.02 0.73 -8.59
C LEU A 697 12.81 0.22 -9.38
N VAL A 698 12.38 0.99 -10.38
CA VAL A 698 11.20 0.67 -11.19
C VAL A 698 11.53 0.81 -12.67
N ASN A 699 11.22 -0.22 -13.47
CA ASN A 699 11.41 -0.23 -14.94
C ASN A 699 12.85 0.10 -15.38
N THR A 700 13.83 -0.25 -14.53
CA THR A 700 15.26 0.00 -14.80
C THR A 700 15.88 -1.11 -15.65
N THR A 701 16.91 -0.79 -16.44
CA THR A 701 17.59 -1.77 -17.30
C THR A 701 19.10 -1.72 -17.12
N ASP A 702 19.82 -2.69 -17.70
CA ASP A 702 21.28 -2.74 -17.68
C ASP A 702 21.97 -1.55 -18.41
N THR A 703 21.17 -0.65 -19.00
CA THR A 703 21.60 0.64 -19.54
C THR A 703 21.47 1.79 -18.52
N THR A 704 20.61 1.62 -17.51
CA THR A 704 20.26 2.61 -16.49
C THR A 704 21.39 2.84 -15.50
N SER A 705 21.56 4.11 -15.12
CA SER A 705 22.67 4.58 -14.31
C SER A 705 22.17 5.43 -13.15
N LEU A 706 22.39 4.97 -11.93
CA LEU A 706 22.10 5.69 -10.70
C LEU A 706 23.35 6.44 -10.19
N THR A 707 23.19 7.70 -9.81
CA THR A 707 24.25 8.49 -9.18
C THR A 707 23.69 9.33 -8.04
N VAL A 708 24.28 9.20 -6.86
CA VAL A 708 23.98 10.01 -5.68
C VAL A 708 25.13 10.95 -5.40
N LYS A 709 24.82 12.25 -5.29
CA LYS A 709 25.80 13.30 -4.99
C LYS A 709 25.44 13.98 -3.68
N THR A 710 26.43 14.12 -2.82
CA THR A 710 26.32 14.84 -1.54
C THR A 710 27.67 15.49 -1.19
N LYS A 711 27.64 16.52 -0.34
CA LYS A 711 28.83 17.21 0.15
C LYS A 711 29.55 16.45 1.24
N ASP A 712 28.86 15.65 2.05
CA ASP A 712 29.44 14.84 3.13
C ASP A 712 28.94 13.40 3.09
N VAL A 713 29.38 12.58 4.04
CA VAL A 713 29.02 11.16 4.07
C VAL A 713 27.56 11.02 4.49
N VAL A 714 26.83 10.17 3.79
CA VAL A 714 25.43 9.81 4.11
C VAL A 714 25.29 8.29 4.11
N THR A 715 24.29 7.79 4.82
CA THR A 715 23.94 6.36 4.85
C THR A 715 22.68 6.16 4.03
N LEU A 716 22.66 5.12 3.21
CA LEU A 716 21.44 4.52 2.67
C LEU A 716 21.26 3.18 3.38
N ASN A 717 20.06 2.95 3.91
CA ASN A 717 19.78 1.71 4.62
C ASN A 717 19.55 0.60 3.61
N GLN A 718 18.48 0.63 2.81
CA GLN A 718 18.18 -0.46 1.88
C GLN A 718 18.12 0.01 0.42
N ILE A 719 18.51 -0.87 -0.50
CA ILE A 719 18.22 -0.74 -1.92
C ILE A 719 17.53 -2.03 -2.34
N ALA A 720 16.30 -1.91 -2.81
CA ALA A 720 15.48 -3.03 -3.20
C ALA A 720 14.73 -2.70 -4.50
N GLU A 721 14.02 -3.70 -5.02
CA GLU A 721 12.96 -3.46 -5.99
C GLU A 721 11.66 -3.13 -5.26
N GLU A 722 10.78 -2.37 -5.92
CA GLU A 722 9.37 -2.30 -5.52
C GLU A 722 8.77 -3.68 -5.72
N LEU A 723 8.12 -4.24 -4.71
CA LEU A 723 7.79 -5.66 -4.64
C LEU A 723 6.57 -6.01 -5.52
N HIS A 724 6.62 -5.69 -6.84
CA HIS A 724 5.55 -6.01 -7.81
C HIS A 724 6.11 -6.52 -9.15
N PRO A 725 6.05 -7.85 -9.44
CA PRO A 725 6.61 -8.43 -10.68
C PRO A 725 5.55 -8.70 -11.80
N PRO A 726 5.95 -8.83 -13.10
CA PRO A 726 7.30 -8.72 -13.66
C PRO A 726 7.34 -7.93 -15.00
N LEU A 727 7.74 -6.65 -14.99
CA LEU A 727 8.25 -6.01 -16.22
C LEU A 727 9.56 -5.22 -16.04
N SER A 728 10.11 -5.15 -14.83
CA SER A 728 11.47 -4.68 -14.63
C SER A 728 12.33 -5.79 -14.06
N THR A 729 13.38 -6.20 -14.77
CA THR A 729 14.54 -6.71 -14.03
C THR A 729 15.15 -5.48 -13.39
N ALA A 730 15.17 -5.32 -12.07
CA ALA A 730 15.84 -4.18 -11.43
C ALA A 730 17.34 -4.22 -11.74
N SER A 731 17.71 -3.76 -12.93
CA SER A 731 19.05 -3.83 -13.50
C SER A 731 19.63 -2.44 -13.55
N LEU A 732 20.92 -2.33 -13.26
CA LEU A 732 21.66 -1.09 -13.42
C LEU A 732 22.99 -1.35 -14.12
N ASN A 733 23.29 -0.53 -15.12
CA ASN A 733 24.65 -0.40 -15.65
C ASN A 733 25.64 -0.02 -14.55
N LYS A 734 25.23 0.94 -13.69
CA LYS A 734 26.05 1.42 -12.58
C LYS A 734 25.25 2.11 -11.49
N PHE A 735 25.76 1.96 -10.27
CA PHE A 735 25.42 2.78 -9.11
C PHE A 735 26.68 3.48 -8.57
N ILE A 736 26.66 4.82 -8.54
CA ILE A 736 27.77 5.66 -8.07
C ILE A 736 27.33 6.57 -6.92
N GLY A 737 27.76 6.26 -5.70
CA GLY A 737 27.59 7.04 -4.49
C GLY A 737 28.89 7.13 -3.68
N LYS A 738 29.88 7.89 -4.14
CA LYS A 738 31.24 7.91 -3.55
C LYS A 738 31.33 8.32 -2.06
N LYS A 739 30.26 8.94 -1.54
CA LYS A 739 30.11 9.35 -0.13
C LYS A 739 28.91 8.66 0.54
N VAL A 740 28.39 7.62 -0.08
CA VAL A 740 27.24 6.86 0.41
C VAL A 740 27.75 5.60 1.09
N ASN A 741 27.35 5.40 2.34
CA ASN A 741 27.47 4.14 3.05
C ASN A 741 26.24 3.29 2.77
N LEU A 742 26.40 1.97 2.68
CA LEU A 742 25.31 1.01 2.61
C LEU A 742 25.23 0.26 3.94
N ASN A 743 24.05 0.25 4.57
CA ASN A 743 23.87 -0.29 5.93
C ASN A 743 22.83 -1.42 6.04
N GLY A 744 22.06 -1.66 5.00
CA GLY A 744 21.08 -2.75 4.88
C GLY A 744 21.27 -3.46 3.55
N ASN A 745 20.37 -4.42 3.28
CA ASN A 745 20.49 -5.31 2.15
C ASN A 745 20.38 -4.57 0.81
N VAL A 746 21.05 -5.15 -0.18
CA VAL A 746 21.06 -4.64 -1.55
C VAL A 746 20.73 -5.77 -2.49
N ASP A 747 19.50 -5.78 -2.96
CA ASP A 747 18.95 -6.88 -3.74
C ASP A 747 18.57 -6.39 -5.13
N PHE A 748 19.18 -6.98 -6.16
CA PHE A 748 18.82 -6.76 -7.56
C PHE A 748 18.24 -8.06 -8.13
N THR A 749 16.96 -8.06 -8.47
CA THR A 749 16.33 -9.13 -9.28
C THR A 749 16.90 -9.18 -10.70
N GLY A 750 17.44 -8.05 -11.16
CA GLY A 750 18.22 -7.95 -12.37
C GLY A 750 19.72 -8.11 -12.15
N SER A 751 20.48 -7.28 -12.86
CA SER A 751 21.94 -7.30 -12.88
C SER A 751 22.54 -5.96 -12.50
N LEU A 752 23.76 -5.97 -11.94
CA LEU A 752 24.54 -4.76 -11.72
C LEU A 752 25.88 -4.81 -12.48
N GLY A 753 26.17 -3.77 -13.26
CA GLY A 753 27.44 -3.65 -13.99
C GLY A 753 28.58 -2.98 -13.21
N GLN A 754 28.28 -2.01 -12.34
CA GLN A 754 29.29 -1.31 -11.55
C GLN A 754 28.73 -0.74 -10.24
N LEU A 755 29.42 -1.01 -9.13
CA LEU A 755 29.17 -0.39 -7.83
C LEU A 755 30.35 0.51 -7.41
N VAL A 756 30.08 1.77 -7.07
CA VAL A 756 31.07 2.67 -6.46
C VAL A 756 30.48 3.39 -5.27
N VAL A 757 30.82 2.95 -4.06
CA VAL A 757 30.31 3.50 -2.79
C VAL A 757 31.42 3.91 -1.82
N ASN A 758 31.06 4.53 -0.71
CA ASN A 758 31.98 4.83 0.38
C ASN A 758 32.25 3.56 1.20
N ASN A 759 31.39 3.20 2.14
CA ASN A 759 31.54 1.99 2.96
C ASN A 759 30.34 1.06 2.79
N ILE A 760 30.55 -0.22 3.09
CA ILE A 760 29.48 -1.23 3.20
C ILE A 760 29.59 -1.82 4.60
N ALA A 761 28.52 -1.70 5.40
CA ALA A 761 28.51 -2.06 6.81
C ALA A 761 28.55 -3.59 7.05
N ASP A 762 28.74 -3.98 8.30
CA ASP A 762 28.63 -5.38 8.72
C ASP A 762 27.18 -5.86 8.61
N GLY A 763 26.97 -7.13 8.22
CA GLY A 763 25.65 -7.75 8.14
C GLY A 763 24.91 -7.53 6.82
N VAL A 764 25.41 -6.65 5.94
CA VAL A 764 24.81 -6.43 4.61
C VAL A 764 24.87 -7.69 3.77
N GLN A 765 23.76 -8.04 3.14
CA GLN A 765 23.70 -9.00 2.04
C GLN A 765 23.59 -8.24 0.72
N PHE A 766 24.34 -8.67 -0.28
CA PHE A 766 24.39 -8.05 -1.58
C PHE A 766 24.16 -9.11 -2.66
N ASN A 767 22.99 -9.08 -3.26
CA ASN A 767 22.52 -10.11 -4.17
C ASN A 767 22.24 -9.55 -5.57
N THR A 768 22.62 -10.30 -6.60
CA THR A 768 22.14 -10.04 -7.98
C THR A 768 21.64 -11.35 -8.58
N ALA A 769 20.40 -11.40 -9.04
CA ALA A 769 19.81 -12.64 -9.55
C ALA A 769 20.17 -12.93 -11.02
N LEU A 770 20.55 -11.91 -11.80
CA LEU A 770 20.97 -12.08 -13.20
C LEU A 770 22.40 -11.58 -13.48
N PRO A 771 23.14 -12.25 -14.39
CA PRO A 771 24.45 -11.80 -14.80
C PRO A 771 24.37 -10.49 -15.60
N SER A 772 25.28 -9.56 -15.33
CA SER A 772 25.37 -8.33 -16.10
C SER A 772 26.00 -8.55 -17.47
N VAL A 773 25.56 -7.79 -18.48
CA VAL A 773 26.14 -7.82 -19.85
C VAL A 773 27.64 -7.54 -19.84
N ARG A 774 28.13 -6.79 -18.85
CA ARG A 774 29.56 -6.55 -18.61
C ARG A 774 29.92 -7.01 -17.21
N PRO A 775 30.95 -7.85 -17.04
CA PRO A 775 31.33 -8.38 -15.74
C PRO A 775 31.45 -7.29 -14.67
N LEU A 776 30.81 -7.52 -13.51
CA LEU A 776 30.56 -6.55 -12.46
C LEU A 776 31.87 -5.98 -11.88
N ALA A 777 31.93 -4.66 -11.70
CA ALA A 777 33.05 -3.98 -11.04
C ALA A 777 32.62 -3.30 -9.74
N ILE A 778 33.14 -3.76 -8.61
CA ILE A 778 32.83 -3.25 -7.27
C ILE A 778 34.01 -2.44 -6.72
N LYS A 779 33.71 -1.25 -6.21
CA LYS A 779 34.65 -0.41 -5.49
C LYS A 779 34.02 0.23 -4.25
N ALA A 780 34.60 -0.06 -3.10
CA ALA A 780 34.31 0.58 -1.82
C ALA A 780 35.61 1.05 -1.14
N ASN A 781 35.49 1.76 -0.02
CA ASN A 781 36.57 2.06 0.89
C ASN A 781 36.68 0.96 1.93
N GLU A 782 35.73 0.84 2.86
CA GLU A 782 35.73 -0.22 3.87
C GLU A 782 34.52 -1.13 3.64
N VAL A 783 34.75 -2.44 3.71
CA VAL A 783 33.71 -3.45 3.59
C VAL A 783 33.73 -4.28 4.87
N GLY A 784 32.57 -4.35 5.52
CA GLY A 784 32.34 -5.11 6.73
C GLY A 784 32.30 -6.63 6.51
N ASN A 785 31.66 -7.34 7.43
CA ASN A 785 31.26 -8.72 7.27
C ASN A 785 30.05 -8.78 6.32
N VAL A 786 30.31 -8.99 5.03
CA VAL A 786 29.32 -8.86 3.95
C VAL A 786 29.25 -10.15 3.14
N LEU A 787 28.04 -10.57 2.81
CA LEU A 787 27.80 -11.67 1.87
C LEU A 787 27.47 -11.08 0.51
N PHE A 788 28.36 -11.26 -0.47
CA PHE A 788 28.09 -10.99 -1.88
C PHE A 788 27.74 -12.30 -2.58
N ASP A 789 26.48 -12.45 -2.97
CA ASP A 789 26.00 -13.56 -3.80
C ASP A 789 25.63 -13.02 -5.19
N LEU A 790 26.55 -13.17 -6.14
CA LEU A 790 26.51 -12.45 -7.41
C LEU A 790 26.33 -13.40 -8.57
N ALA A 791 25.18 -13.34 -9.24
CA ALA A 791 25.00 -13.96 -10.55
C ALA A 791 26.03 -13.42 -11.56
N GLY A 792 26.71 -14.33 -12.26
CA GLY A 792 27.65 -13.98 -13.32
C GLY A 792 29.07 -13.63 -12.88
N PRO A 793 29.91 -13.19 -13.83
CA PRO A 793 31.32 -12.91 -13.59
C PRO A 793 31.57 -11.54 -12.93
N VAL A 794 32.48 -11.50 -11.96
CA VAL A 794 33.01 -10.25 -11.36
C VAL A 794 34.32 -9.87 -12.04
N LYS A 795 34.38 -8.71 -12.69
CA LYS A 795 35.61 -8.18 -13.30
C LYS A 795 36.66 -7.80 -12.25
N SER A 796 36.24 -7.07 -11.23
CA SER A 796 37.14 -6.55 -10.22
C SER A 796 36.42 -6.16 -8.95
N PHE A 797 37.01 -6.53 -7.82
CA PHE A 797 36.62 -6.08 -6.49
C PHE A 797 37.76 -5.23 -5.89
N GLN A 798 37.46 -4.03 -5.42
CA GLN A 798 38.46 -3.14 -4.82
C GLN A 798 37.96 -2.49 -3.54
N ALA A 799 38.69 -2.72 -2.44
CA ALA A 799 38.47 -2.05 -1.15
C ALA A 799 39.81 -1.67 -0.48
N ASN A 800 39.75 -0.92 0.62
CA ASN A 800 40.88 -0.72 1.53
C ASN A 800 41.01 -1.86 2.53
N SER A 801 39.89 -2.43 3.00
CA SER A 801 39.75 -3.61 3.86
C SER A 801 38.46 -4.37 3.51
N PHE A 802 38.42 -5.67 3.82
CA PHE A 802 37.21 -6.50 3.78
C PHE A 802 37.26 -7.43 4.99
N SER A 803 36.48 -7.13 6.03
CA SER A 803 36.68 -7.69 7.38
C SER A 803 36.25 -9.16 7.50
N GLY A 804 35.21 -9.60 6.78
CA GLY A 804 34.68 -10.95 6.85
C GLY A 804 33.55 -11.20 5.84
N GLY A 805 32.96 -12.39 5.86
CA GLY A 805 31.86 -12.78 4.98
C GLY A 805 32.38 -13.49 3.72
N ARG A 806 31.73 -13.29 2.58
CA ARG A 806 32.06 -14.01 1.35
C ARG A 806 31.84 -13.16 0.11
N LEU A 807 32.71 -13.34 -0.89
CA LEU A 807 32.49 -12.92 -2.28
C LEU A 807 32.32 -14.16 -3.16
N SER A 808 31.08 -14.44 -3.56
CA SER A 808 30.73 -15.53 -4.47
C SER A 808 30.31 -14.99 -5.84
N ALA A 809 30.79 -15.63 -6.91
CA ALA A 809 30.42 -15.32 -8.29
C ALA A 809 30.78 -16.48 -9.23
N ASP A 810 30.27 -16.48 -10.47
CA ASP A 810 30.63 -17.50 -11.46
C ASP A 810 32.15 -17.55 -11.72
N SER A 811 32.75 -16.38 -11.92
CA SER A 811 34.21 -16.24 -12.05
C SER A 811 34.66 -14.89 -11.50
N ILE A 812 35.89 -14.84 -10.98
CA ILE A 812 36.40 -13.65 -10.31
C ILE A 812 37.68 -13.17 -11.00
N GLY A 813 37.66 -11.92 -11.45
CA GLY A 813 38.81 -11.25 -12.01
C GLY A 813 39.83 -10.86 -10.94
N GLN A 814 39.98 -9.56 -10.68
CA GLN A 814 40.96 -9.06 -9.71
C GLN A 814 40.30 -8.65 -8.39
N VAL A 815 40.67 -9.30 -7.28
CA VAL A 815 40.35 -8.84 -5.92
C VAL A 815 41.54 -8.05 -5.38
N LYS A 816 41.33 -6.79 -5.01
CA LYS A 816 42.38 -5.89 -4.52
C LYS A 816 41.99 -5.18 -3.23
N ILE A 817 42.57 -5.66 -2.13
CA ILE A 817 42.51 -4.98 -0.83
C ILE A 817 43.76 -4.11 -0.68
N LYS A 818 43.59 -2.79 -0.66
CA LYS A 818 44.72 -1.84 -0.81
C LYS A 818 45.59 -1.69 0.42
N LYS A 819 44.99 -1.68 1.62
CA LYS A 819 45.65 -1.26 2.87
C LYS A 819 45.60 -2.34 3.94
N GLY A 820 44.41 -2.78 4.33
CA GLY A 820 44.15 -3.72 5.42
C GLY A 820 44.14 -5.18 4.96
N ASP A 821 43.46 -5.98 5.77
CA ASP A 821 43.38 -7.44 5.66
C ASP A 821 42.17 -7.88 4.83
N LEU A 822 42.24 -9.12 4.33
CA LEU A 822 41.13 -9.85 3.73
C LEU A 822 40.71 -10.96 4.69
N GLY A 823 39.64 -10.73 5.44
CA GLY A 823 39.03 -11.74 6.30
C GLY A 823 37.87 -12.48 5.64
N ALA A 824 37.36 -12.00 4.50
CA ALA A 824 36.29 -12.64 3.75
C ALA A 824 36.79 -13.76 2.84
N ASP A 825 35.94 -14.77 2.65
CA ASP A 825 36.16 -15.86 1.71
C ASP A 825 35.92 -15.38 0.27
N ILE A 826 36.69 -15.89 -0.67
CA ILE A 826 36.58 -15.60 -2.09
C ILE A 826 36.30 -16.90 -2.82
N GLN A 827 35.11 -17.06 -3.39
CA GLN A 827 34.69 -18.27 -4.09
C GLN A 827 34.27 -17.97 -5.51
N ALA A 828 34.88 -18.68 -6.46
CA ALA A 828 34.40 -18.73 -7.83
C ALA A 828 33.75 -20.09 -8.11
N GLU A 829 32.49 -20.08 -8.53
CA GLU A 829 31.66 -21.29 -8.67
C GLU A 829 31.97 -22.05 -9.96
N ASN A 830 31.90 -21.38 -11.10
CA ASN A 830 31.92 -21.98 -12.44
C ASN A 830 33.18 -21.61 -13.26
N GLY A 831 34.15 -20.93 -12.64
CA GLY A 831 35.30 -20.37 -13.33
C GLY A 831 36.44 -19.94 -12.42
N GLY A 832 37.52 -19.45 -13.03
CA GLY A 832 38.77 -19.19 -12.33
C GLY A 832 38.84 -17.85 -11.59
N ILE A 833 39.88 -17.72 -10.75
CA ILE A 833 40.26 -16.47 -10.09
C ILE A 833 41.51 -15.89 -10.76
N THR A 834 41.39 -14.71 -11.38
CA THR A 834 42.53 -14.07 -12.06
C THR A 834 43.54 -13.50 -11.08
N GLY A 835 43.12 -13.04 -9.91
CA GLY A 835 44.02 -12.92 -8.79
C GLY A 835 43.54 -12.10 -7.60
N VAL A 836 44.05 -12.49 -6.43
CA VAL A 836 43.82 -11.84 -5.15
C VAL A 836 45.11 -11.13 -4.73
N THR A 837 45.04 -9.82 -4.48
CA THR A 837 46.18 -9.01 -4.05
C THR A 837 45.81 -8.15 -2.85
N VAL A 838 46.42 -8.43 -1.70
CA VAL A 838 46.10 -7.84 -0.41
C VAL A 838 47.30 -7.05 0.14
N GLY A 839 47.02 -5.90 0.75
CA GLY A 839 48.00 -5.04 1.38
C GLY A 839 48.57 -5.66 2.66
N GLY A 840 47.65 -6.07 3.55
CA GLY A 840 47.92 -6.76 4.81
C GLY A 840 47.85 -8.28 4.69
N ASN A 841 47.17 -8.91 5.65
CA ASN A 841 47.04 -10.36 5.81
C ASN A 841 45.85 -10.92 5.03
N ILE A 842 45.90 -12.23 4.74
CA ILE A 842 44.79 -13.01 4.20
C ILE A 842 44.43 -14.08 5.23
N PHE A 843 43.18 -14.08 5.67
CA PHE A 843 42.61 -15.04 6.61
C PHE A 843 41.46 -15.84 5.99
N GLY A 844 40.67 -15.24 5.09
CA GLY A 844 39.59 -15.95 4.40
C GLY A 844 40.09 -16.90 3.32
N ASP A 845 39.25 -17.89 3.01
CA ASP A 845 39.51 -18.92 2.02
C ASP A 845 39.48 -18.36 0.60
N ILE A 846 40.20 -18.99 -0.32
CA ILE A 846 40.24 -18.61 -1.73
C ILE A 846 40.07 -19.86 -2.58
N VAL A 847 38.86 -20.04 -3.10
CA VAL A 847 38.43 -21.28 -3.74
C VAL A 847 37.95 -21.01 -5.16
N ALA A 848 38.48 -21.76 -6.13
CA ALA A 848 37.92 -21.87 -7.47
C ALA A 848 37.41 -23.31 -7.64
N LEU A 849 36.10 -23.50 -7.54
CA LEU A 849 35.47 -24.82 -7.64
C LEU A 849 35.61 -25.41 -9.05
N GLU A 850 35.53 -24.55 -10.07
CA GLU A 850 35.84 -24.91 -11.44
C GLU A 850 36.92 -23.97 -12.00
N GLY A 851 38.02 -24.50 -12.51
CA GLY A 851 39.09 -23.69 -13.11
C GLY A 851 40.29 -23.39 -12.20
N SER A 852 41.04 -22.34 -12.58
CA SER A 852 42.39 -22.04 -12.04
C SER A 852 42.44 -20.77 -11.20
N ILE A 853 43.38 -20.72 -10.24
CA ILE A 853 43.76 -19.50 -9.53
C ILE A 853 45.11 -19.00 -10.04
N ASN A 854 45.12 -17.89 -10.78
CA ASN A 854 46.36 -17.40 -11.38
C ASN A 854 47.34 -16.80 -10.35
N LYS A 855 46.82 -16.18 -9.28
CA LYS A 855 47.65 -15.42 -8.34
C LYS A 855 46.98 -15.14 -7.00
N VAL A 856 47.66 -15.41 -5.90
CA VAL A 856 47.33 -14.96 -4.53
C VAL A 856 48.54 -14.27 -3.92
N VAL A 857 48.43 -13.00 -3.54
CA VAL A 857 49.55 -12.22 -3.00
C VAL A 857 49.14 -11.37 -1.80
N ALA A 858 49.68 -11.71 -0.62
CA ALA A 858 49.80 -10.80 0.51
C ALA A 858 51.11 -10.00 0.37
N LYS A 859 51.01 -8.69 0.09
CA LYS A 859 52.20 -7.88 -0.28
C LYS A 859 53.18 -7.71 0.89
N LYS A 860 52.63 -7.34 2.04
CA LYS A 860 53.38 -7.08 3.29
C LYS A 860 52.91 -7.94 4.46
N GLY A 861 51.72 -8.53 4.38
CA GLY A 861 51.20 -9.42 5.42
C GLY A 861 51.43 -10.90 5.16
N ASN A 862 50.82 -11.69 6.02
CA ASN A 862 50.89 -13.15 6.03
C ASN A 862 49.67 -13.75 5.32
N ILE A 863 49.74 -15.04 5.03
CA ILE A 863 48.55 -15.86 4.77
C ILE A 863 48.49 -16.85 5.93
N GLY A 864 47.36 -16.92 6.64
CA GLY A 864 47.23 -17.86 7.75
C GLY A 864 45.80 -18.30 8.02
N ALA A 865 45.66 -19.56 8.44
CA ALA A 865 44.38 -20.23 8.69
C ALA A 865 43.38 -20.13 7.51
N ALA A 866 43.91 -20.23 6.28
CA ALA A 866 43.14 -20.09 5.05
C ALA A 866 43.32 -21.32 4.15
N ASP A 867 42.27 -21.70 3.44
CA ASP A 867 42.27 -22.72 2.40
C ASP A 867 42.34 -22.07 1.01
N ILE A 868 43.41 -22.38 0.27
CA ILE A 868 43.59 -21.92 -1.11
C ILE A 868 43.47 -23.13 -2.03
N SER A 869 42.35 -23.26 -2.74
CA SER A 869 42.03 -24.45 -3.53
C SER A 869 41.57 -24.13 -4.95
N ALA A 870 42.04 -24.88 -5.94
CA ALA A 870 41.56 -24.80 -7.32
C ALA A 870 41.39 -26.19 -7.94
N GLN A 871 40.35 -26.40 -8.75
CA GLN A 871 40.18 -27.64 -9.51
C GLN A 871 41.31 -27.87 -10.53
N GLN A 872 41.86 -26.79 -11.12
CA GLN A 872 42.92 -26.86 -12.11
C GLN A 872 44.26 -26.36 -11.52
N ASP A 873 44.86 -25.32 -12.12
CA ASP A 873 46.19 -24.83 -11.75
C ASP A 873 46.11 -23.75 -10.67
N ILE A 874 47.13 -23.70 -9.81
CA ILE A 874 47.49 -22.52 -9.02
C ILE A 874 48.79 -21.91 -9.54
N GLY A 875 48.73 -20.66 -10.01
CA GLY A 875 49.86 -19.96 -10.60
C GLY A 875 50.90 -19.50 -9.58
N ILE A 876 50.61 -18.45 -8.81
CA ILE A 876 51.57 -17.86 -7.87
C ILE A 876 50.92 -17.63 -6.51
N ILE A 877 51.56 -18.14 -5.45
CA ILE A 877 51.30 -17.74 -4.07
C ILE A 877 52.50 -16.99 -3.51
N GLN A 878 52.25 -15.82 -2.91
CA GLN A 878 53.31 -15.03 -2.29
C GLN A 878 52.82 -14.33 -1.02
N ALA A 879 53.54 -14.50 0.08
CA ALA A 879 53.28 -13.85 1.35
C ALA A 879 54.56 -13.45 2.08
N ASN A 880 54.43 -12.73 3.21
CA ASN A 880 55.51 -12.63 4.17
C ASN A 880 55.71 -13.99 4.86
N ASN A 881 54.78 -14.40 5.73
CA ASN A 881 54.73 -15.74 6.30
C ASN A 881 53.53 -16.52 5.76
N VAL A 882 53.63 -17.85 5.79
CA VAL A 882 52.52 -18.79 5.51
C VAL A 882 52.40 -19.72 6.70
N GLN A 883 51.23 -19.80 7.32
CA GLN A 883 51.03 -20.56 8.55
C GLN A 883 49.66 -21.23 8.57
N GLU A 884 49.59 -22.55 8.83
CA GLU A 884 48.31 -23.26 8.90
C GLU A 884 47.46 -23.04 7.64
N VAL A 885 48.10 -23.09 6.46
CA VAL A 885 47.46 -22.88 5.15
C VAL A 885 47.49 -24.17 4.36
N VAL A 886 46.38 -24.50 3.72
CA VAL A 886 46.31 -25.59 2.74
C VAL A 886 46.29 -25.00 1.34
N ILE A 887 47.31 -25.30 0.55
CA ILE A 887 47.39 -24.91 -0.85
C ILE A 887 47.17 -26.17 -1.69
N SER A 888 46.02 -26.28 -2.35
CA SER A 888 45.64 -27.46 -3.12
C SER A 888 45.27 -27.12 -4.55
N ALA A 889 45.75 -27.89 -5.51
CA ALA A 889 45.38 -27.73 -6.91
C ALA A 889 45.14 -29.11 -7.52
N GLY A 890 44.02 -29.32 -8.22
CA GLY A 890 43.76 -30.59 -8.91
C GLY A 890 44.76 -30.86 -10.05
N ALA A 891 45.45 -29.82 -10.54
CA ALA A 891 46.58 -29.92 -11.46
C ALA A 891 47.86 -29.34 -10.81
N ASP A 892 48.51 -28.35 -11.43
CA ASP A 892 49.84 -27.92 -11.00
C ASP A 892 49.81 -26.72 -10.06
N ILE A 893 50.79 -26.67 -9.16
CA ILE A 893 51.13 -25.48 -8.37
C ILE A 893 52.44 -24.91 -8.90
N LYS A 894 52.37 -23.82 -9.68
CA LYS A 894 53.54 -23.34 -10.44
C LYS A 894 54.59 -22.67 -9.54
N LYS A 895 54.17 -21.89 -8.53
CA LYS A 895 55.11 -21.13 -7.68
C LYS A 895 54.55 -20.74 -6.31
N VAL A 896 55.30 -21.06 -5.25
CA VAL A 896 55.03 -20.59 -3.87
C VAL A 896 56.23 -19.84 -3.29
N VAL A 897 55.98 -18.69 -2.67
CA VAL A 897 57.01 -17.83 -2.08
C VAL A 897 56.61 -17.34 -0.68
N ALA A 898 57.37 -17.74 0.34
CA ALA A 898 57.32 -17.16 1.68
C ALA A 898 58.62 -16.39 1.96
N LYS A 899 58.51 -15.11 2.31
CA LYS A 899 59.67 -14.24 2.61
C LYS A 899 60.17 -14.40 4.05
N GLY A 900 59.36 -14.95 4.94
CA GLY A 900 59.69 -15.35 6.29
C GLY A 900 59.54 -16.86 6.42
N TYR A 901 58.70 -17.31 7.35
CA TYR A 901 58.52 -18.73 7.65
C TYR A 901 57.37 -19.38 6.87
N PHE A 902 57.41 -20.71 6.80
CA PHE A 902 56.36 -21.58 6.26
C PHE A 902 56.16 -22.72 7.29
N ASN A 903 55.05 -22.68 8.02
CA ASN A 903 54.82 -23.52 9.20
C ASN A 903 53.42 -24.15 9.19
N GLY A 904 53.28 -25.42 9.60
CA GLY A 904 51.98 -26.08 9.76
C GLY A 904 51.14 -26.15 8.49
N SER A 905 51.76 -25.97 7.31
CA SER A 905 51.08 -25.72 6.03
C SER A 905 51.35 -26.81 4.99
N TYR A 906 50.44 -26.93 4.02
CA TYR A 906 50.45 -27.96 2.97
C TYR A 906 50.49 -27.34 1.57
N ILE A 907 51.27 -27.94 0.68
CA ILE A 907 51.24 -27.72 -0.76
C ILE A 907 50.91 -29.07 -1.40
N LEU A 908 49.76 -29.19 -2.06
CA LEU A 908 49.22 -30.43 -2.59
C LEU A 908 48.88 -30.23 -4.08
N ALA A 909 49.85 -30.46 -4.96
CA ALA A 909 49.60 -30.48 -6.40
C ALA A 909 49.07 -31.85 -6.82
N GLY A 910 48.06 -31.85 -7.69
CA GLY A 910 47.30 -33.04 -8.05
C GLY A 910 46.25 -33.44 -7.01
N TYR A 911 45.76 -32.52 -6.17
CA TYR A 911 44.66 -32.80 -5.25
C TYR A 911 43.52 -31.77 -5.40
N ASP A 912 42.40 -32.22 -5.94
CA ASP A 912 41.16 -31.45 -6.08
C ASP A 912 40.26 -31.66 -4.86
N ARG A 913 40.12 -30.61 -4.06
CA ARG A 913 39.30 -30.66 -2.83
C ARG A 913 37.80 -30.71 -3.11
N SER A 914 37.33 -30.31 -4.30
CA SER A 914 35.90 -30.31 -4.63
C SER A 914 35.30 -31.72 -4.70
N LEU A 915 36.12 -32.73 -5.05
CA LEU A 915 35.70 -34.13 -5.14
C LEU A 915 35.73 -34.87 -3.79
N GLY A 916 36.53 -34.38 -2.83
CA GLY A 916 36.69 -34.94 -1.49
C GLY A 916 37.36 -36.34 -1.44
N GLY A 917 37.79 -36.71 -0.23
CA GLY A 917 38.38 -38.03 0.04
C GLY A 917 39.55 -38.41 -0.89
N MET A 918 39.62 -39.68 -1.29
CA MET A 918 40.66 -40.15 -2.21
C MET A 918 40.37 -39.84 -3.68
N LEU A 919 39.12 -39.46 -4.02
CA LEU A 919 38.73 -39.15 -5.40
C LEU A 919 39.35 -37.85 -5.91
N GLY A 920 39.69 -36.94 -5.00
CA GLY A 920 40.41 -35.72 -5.34
C GLY A 920 41.86 -35.93 -5.80
N LEU A 921 42.47 -37.09 -5.52
CA LEU A 921 43.86 -37.35 -5.88
C LEU A 921 44.02 -37.64 -7.37
N GLY A 922 44.92 -36.93 -8.03
CA GLY A 922 45.22 -36.98 -9.45
C GLY A 922 46.67 -36.56 -9.74
N SER A 923 46.94 -36.18 -11.00
CA SER A 923 48.28 -35.78 -11.44
C SER A 923 48.52 -34.27 -11.25
N GLY A 924 49.69 -33.87 -10.80
CA GLY A 924 50.07 -32.46 -10.70
C GLY A 924 51.49 -32.22 -10.25
N ASP A 925 52.14 -31.22 -10.84
CA ASP A 925 53.51 -30.82 -10.54
C ASP A 925 53.57 -29.62 -9.57
N VAL A 926 54.59 -29.62 -8.70
CA VAL A 926 55.01 -28.42 -7.96
C VAL A 926 56.20 -27.78 -8.68
N GLY A 927 56.00 -26.60 -9.28
CA GLY A 927 57.03 -25.96 -10.11
C GLY A 927 58.22 -25.39 -9.31
N SER A 928 57.95 -24.52 -8.32
CA SER A 928 58.99 -24.01 -7.44
C SER A 928 58.46 -23.52 -6.09
N VAL A 929 59.25 -23.75 -5.04
CA VAL A 929 58.96 -23.26 -3.68
C VAL A 929 60.18 -22.52 -3.15
N SER A 930 59.97 -21.32 -2.61
CA SER A 930 61.03 -20.50 -2.01
C SER A 930 60.59 -19.97 -0.66
N VAL A 931 61.19 -20.47 0.41
CA VAL A 931 61.03 -20.01 1.78
C VAL A 931 62.34 -19.38 2.23
N THR A 932 62.33 -18.10 2.61
CA THR A 932 63.57 -17.41 3.00
C THR A 932 63.94 -17.64 4.46
N GLY A 933 62.94 -17.87 5.33
CA GLY A 933 63.10 -18.25 6.72
C GLY A 933 63.04 -19.77 6.91
N THR A 934 62.42 -20.18 8.02
CA THR A 934 62.30 -21.58 8.43
C THR A 934 61.11 -22.26 7.76
N PHE A 935 61.32 -23.49 7.28
CA PHE A 935 60.28 -24.44 6.88
C PHE A 935 60.15 -25.51 7.97
N SER A 936 58.94 -25.72 8.50
CA SER A 936 58.71 -26.52 9.70
C SER A 936 57.32 -27.14 9.68
N GLU A 937 57.16 -28.40 10.08
CA GLU A 937 55.83 -29.04 10.23
C GLU A 937 54.94 -28.88 8.98
N SER A 938 55.58 -28.97 7.80
CA SER A 938 54.96 -28.64 6.53
C SER A 938 55.27 -29.66 5.45
N TYR A 939 54.35 -29.79 4.51
CA TYR A 939 54.39 -30.82 3.48
C TYR A 939 54.29 -30.21 2.09
N ILE A 940 55.20 -30.62 1.19
CA ILE A 940 55.13 -30.30 -0.23
C ILE A 940 54.93 -31.62 -0.96
N SER A 941 53.78 -31.77 -1.61
CA SER A 941 53.34 -33.00 -2.25
C SER A 941 52.98 -32.77 -3.71
N ALA A 942 53.34 -33.72 -4.58
CA ALA A 942 53.04 -33.69 -6.01
C ALA A 942 52.58 -35.07 -6.50
N GLY A 943 51.31 -35.19 -6.90
CA GLY A 943 50.72 -36.43 -7.43
C GLY A 943 50.56 -37.58 -6.42
N VAL A 944 50.79 -37.30 -5.13
CA VAL A 944 50.67 -38.22 -3.99
C VAL A 944 50.19 -37.45 -2.76
N LEU A 945 49.66 -38.14 -1.75
CA LEU A 945 49.36 -37.56 -0.44
C LEU A 945 50.52 -37.78 0.54
N PRO A 946 50.89 -36.77 1.36
CA PRO A 946 51.99 -36.91 2.30
C PRO A 946 51.59 -37.77 3.51
N PRO A 947 52.55 -38.48 4.15
CA PRO A 947 52.29 -39.24 5.37
C PRO A 947 52.21 -38.32 6.60
N ALA A 948 51.30 -37.34 6.59
CA ALA A 948 51.12 -36.39 7.69
C ALA A 948 50.22 -36.98 8.79
N PRO A 949 50.60 -36.86 10.08
CA PRO A 949 49.85 -37.46 11.19
C PRO A 949 48.43 -36.88 11.36
N ASN A 950 48.24 -35.63 10.96
CA ASN A 950 47.00 -34.86 11.02
C ASN A 950 46.35 -34.65 9.64
N LEU A 951 46.69 -35.47 8.63
CA LEU A 951 46.17 -35.28 7.27
C LEU A 951 44.64 -35.34 7.21
N THR A 952 44.00 -36.18 8.03
CA THR A 952 42.53 -36.30 8.13
C THR A 952 41.85 -35.01 8.59
N ASP A 953 42.55 -34.19 9.39
CA ASP A 953 42.01 -32.93 9.91
C ASP A 953 42.04 -31.85 8.82
N VAL A 954 43.03 -31.95 7.94
CA VAL A 954 43.25 -31.04 6.81
C VAL A 954 42.41 -31.43 5.60
N LEU A 955 42.25 -32.74 5.37
CA LEU A 955 41.51 -33.33 4.25
C LEU A 955 40.47 -34.34 4.80
N PRO A 956 39.26 -33.88 5.16
CA PRO A 956 38.22 -34.75 5.68
C PRO A 956 37.88 -35.89 4.71
N GLY A 957 37.75 -37.12 5.23
CA GLY A 957 37.40 -38.31 4.44
C GLY A 957 38.58 -39.06 3.81
N VAL A 958 39.82 -38.60 4.01
CA VAL A 958 41.04 -39.34 3.62
C VAL A 958 41.49 -40.24 4.78
N LEU A 959 41.21 -41.55 4.71
CA LEU A 959 41.61 -42.51 5.76
C LEU A 959 42.96 -43.20 5.43
N PRO A 960 43.83 -43.44 6.44
CA PRO A 960 45.04 -44.25 6.25
C PRO A 960 44.71 -45.73 5.98
N PRO A 961 45.58 -46.49 5.29
CA PRO A 961 46.88 -46.07 4.77
C PRO A 961 46.76 -45.18 3.51
N TYR A 962 47.53 -44.09 3.49
CA TYR A 962 47.51 -43.07 2.44
C TYR A 962 48.23 -43.50 1.14
N SER A 963 48.81 -44.70 1.12
CA SER A 963 49.82 -45.15 0.16
C SER A 963 49.29 -46.07 -0.94
N GLY A 964 49.79 -45.90 -2.17
CA GLY A 964 49.77 -46.91 -3.24
C GLY A 964 49.07 -46.53 -4.55
N LEU A 965 48.58 -45.29 -4.69
CA LEU A 965 47.97 -44.77 -5.91
C LEU A 965 48.61 -43.42 -6.25
N GLY A 966 49.91 -43.40 -6.53
CA GLY A 966 50.55 -42.19 -7.04
C GLY A 966 50.21 -42.02 -8.52
N TYR A 967 49.82 -40.80 -8.90
CA TYR A 967 49.65 -40.41 -10.29
C TYR A 967 50.96 -39.78 -10.80
N HIS A 968 50.93 -38.91 -11.81
CA HIS A 968 52.12 -38.16 -12.20
C HIS A 968 52.32 -36.96 -11.28
N GLY A 969 53.55 -36.73 -10.81
CA GLY A 969 53.85 -35.56 -10.00
C GLY A 969 55.32 -35.37 -9.71
N ASN A 970 55.87 -34.25 -10.16
CA ASN A 970 57.25 -33.84 -9.96
C ASN A 970 57.34 -32.62 -9.06
N ILE A 971 58.34 -32.60 -8.18
CA ILE A 971 58.71 -31.39 -7.43
C ILE A 971 59.95 -30.77 -8.05
N GLY A 972 59.76 -29.56 -8.57
CA GLY A 972 60.78 -28.73 -9.18
C GLY A 972 61.69 -28.06 -8.15
N LYS A 973 61.97 -26.77 -8.35
CA LYS A 973 63.04 -26.09 -7.60
C LYS A 973 62.58 -25.69 -6.20
N VAL A 974 63.16 -26.29 -5.17
CA VAL A 974 62.89 -25.93 -3.77
C VAL A 974 64.10 -25.25 -3.13
N LYS A 975 63.87 -24.09 -2.51
CA LYS A 975 64.85 -23.34 -1.72
C LYS A 975 64.26 -22.98 -0.37
N LEU A 976 64.90 -23.43 0.70
CA LEU A 976 64.54 -23.15 2.09
C LEU A 976 65.70 -22.38 2.74
N GLY A 977 65.40 -21.41 3.60
CA GLY A 977 66.42 -20.66 4.36
C GLY A 977 67.01 -21.54 5.45
N ALA A 978 66.13 -22.14 6.23
CA ALA A 978 66.40 -23.15 7.25
C ALA A 978 65.24 -24.17 7.27
N ILE A 979 65.48 -25.30 7.93
CA ILE A 979 64.45 -26.26 8.34
C ILE A 979 64.42 -26.31 9.87
N ASP A 980 63.29 -26.70 10.45
CA ASP A 980 63.23 -26.99 11.88
C ASP A 980 64.07 -28.23 12.21
N GLN A 981 64.98 -28.10 13.18
CA GLN A 981 65.85 -29.18 13.62
C GLN A 981 65.30 -29.92 14.84
N PHE A 982 64.17 -29.45 15.38
CA PHE A 982 63.55 -29.97 16.59
C PHE A 982 62.07 -30.32 16.37
N ALA A 983 61.67 -30.54 15.11
CA ALA A 983 60.30 -30.93 14.78
C ALA A 983 59.91 -32.21 15.53
N ALA A 984 58.65 -32.26 16.00
CA ALA A 984 58.13 -33.40 16.74
C ALA A 984 57.78 -34.60 15.84
N ASP A 985 57.44 -34.32 14.58
CA ASP A 985 57.00 -35.29 13.58
C ASP A 985 57.72 -35.08 12.25
N ASP A 986 57.69 -36.10 11.39
CA ASP A 986 58.28 -36.06 10.05
C ASP A 986 57.55 -35.06 9.14
N PHE A 987 58.33 -34.21 8.47
CA PHE A 987 57.84 -33.19 7.53
C PHE A 987 58.76 -33.11 6.31
N GLY A 988 58.31 -32.57 5.19
CA GLY A 988 59.17 -32.47 4.01
C GLY A 988 58.47 -32.57 2.66
N LEU A 989 59.13 -33.24 1.73
CA LEU A 989 58.76 -33.27 0.32
C LEU A 989 58.47 -34.70 -0.13
N PHE A 990 57.35 -34.89 -0.83
CA PHE A 990 56.85 -36.18 -1.28
C PHE A 990 56.39 -36.08 -2.74
N ALA A 991 56.94 -36.89 -3.64
CA ALA A 991 56.56 -36.85 -5.05
C ALA A 991 56.28 -38.26 -5.59
N ALA A 992 55.30 -38.35 -6.49
CA ALA A 992 55.03 -39.59 -7.21
C ALA A 992 56.21 -40.00 -8.09
N GLU A 993 56.85 -39.02 -8.75
CA GLU A 993 57.94 -39.23 -9.70
C GLU A 993 59.29 -38.71 -9.17
N THR A 994 59.65 -37.46 -9.44
CA THR A 994 61.00 -36.93 -9.13
C THR A 994 60.97 -35.70 -8.24
N ILE A 995 61.97 -35.60 -7.35
CA ILE A 995 62.29 -34.37 -6.61
C ILE A 995 63.65 -33.83 -7.05
N LYS A 996 63.70 -32.58 -7.52
CA LYS A 996 65.00 -31.92 -7.79
C LYS A 996 65.76 -31.63 -6.48
N PRO A 997 67.10 -31.59 -6.50
CA PRO A 997 67.91 -31.33 -5.30
C PRO A 997 67.44 -30.09 -4.52
N VAL A 998 67.11 -30.30 -3.25
CA VAL A 998 66.52 -29.30 -2.35
C VAL A 998 67.63 -28.48 -1.72
N LYS A 999 67.58 -27.15 -1.84
CA LYS A 999 68.60 -26.28 -1.23
C LYS A 999 68.09 -25.75 0.10
N VAL A 1000 68.77 -26.08 1.21
CA VAL A 1000 68.50 -25.54 2.55
C VAL A 1000 69.71 -24.72 2.99
N GLY A 1001 69.59 -23.39 2.98
CA GLY A 1001 70.71 -22.48 3.23
C GLY A 1001 71.89 -22.72 2.28
N LYS A 1002 72.99 -23.27 2.80
CA LYS A 1002 74.19 -23.66 2.02
C LYS A 1002 74.27 -25.15 1.70
N ILE A 1003 73.37 -25.96 2.25
CA ILE A 1003 73.34 -27.42 2.12
C ILE A 1003 72.38 -27.80 0.99
N THR A 1004 72.71 -28.88 0.28
CA THR A 1004 71.84 -29.48 -0.73
C THR A 1004 71.45 -30.88 -0.28
N TYR A 1005 70.15 -31.15 -0.20
CA TYR A 1005 69.57 -32.44 0.14
C TYR A 1005 69.10 -33.13 -1.14
N THR A 1006 69.40 -34.42 -1.25
CA THR A 1006 68.94 -35.32 -2.33
C THR A 1006 68.29 -36.60 -1.79
N GLN A 1007 68.15 -36.70 -0.47
CA GLN A 1007 67.61 -37.84 0.27
C GLN A 1007 67.15 -37.35 1.65
N SER A 1008 66.27 -38.10 2.31
CA SER A 1008 65.80 -37.84 3.68
C SER A 1008 66.93 -37.78 4.70
N ASP A 1009 66.73 -37.00 5.76
CA ASP A 1009 67.56 -36.95 6.97
C ASP A 1009 66.68 -37.20 8.21
N PRO A 1010 66.52 -38.48 8.61
CA PRO A 1010 65.62 -38.86 9.71
C PRO A 1010 66.01 -38.29 11.08
N LEU A 1011 67.26 -37.84 11.27
CA LEU A 1011 67.68 -37.21 12.52
C LEU A 1011 67.12 -35.80 12.69
N LEU A 1012 66.72 -35.18 11.57
CA LEU A 1012 66.11 -33.86 11.52
C LEU A 1012 64.61 -33.93 11.22
N HIS A 1013 64.02 -35.13 11.19
CA HIS A 1013 62.63 -35.36 10.78
C HIS A 1013 62.30 -34.80 9.39
N PHE A 1014 63.32 -34.58 8.54
CA PHE A 1014 63.17 -33.94 7.23
C PHE A 1014 63.21 -34.97 6.11
N MET A 1015 62.07 -35.17 5.46
CA MET A 1015 61.86 -36.21 4.45
C MET A 1015 61.98 -35.65 3.03
N VAL A 1016 62.68 -36.37 2.17
CA VAL A 1016 62.74 -36.12 0.72
C VAL A 1016 62.54 -37.47 0.04
N GLU A 1017 61.28 -37.76 -0.29
CA GLU A 1017 60.85 -39.05 -0.81
C GLU A 1017 60.23 -38.91 -2.20
N ASP A 1018 60.84 -39.54 -3.20
CA ASP A 1018 60.35 -39.60 -4.57
C ASP A 1018 60.15 -41.06 -5.02
N LEU A 1019 59.59 -41.28 -6.22
CA LEU A 1019 59.21 -42.61 -6.73
C LEU A 1019 58.19 -43.35 -5.84
N LEU A 1020 57.23 -42.61 -5.27
CA LEU A 1020 56.18 -43.15 -4.41
C LEU A 1020 54.94 -43.63 -5.18
N GLY A 1021 54.86 -43.35 -6.48
CA GLY A 1021 53.74 -43.68 -7.37
C GLY A 1021 53.92 -44.94 -8.20
#